data_AF-A0A7L3EYZ6-F1
#
_entry.id   AF-A0A7L3EYZ6-F1
#
_cell.length_a   1.000
_cell.length_b   1.000
_cell.length_c   1.000
_cell.angle_alpha   90.00
_cell.angle_beta   90.00
_cell.angle_gamma   90.00
#
_symmetry.space_group_name_H-M   'P 1'
#
loop_
_entity.id
_entity.type
_entity.pdbx_description
1 polymer ?
#
loop_
_entity_poly.entity_id
_entity_poly.type
_entity_poly.pdbx_seq_one_letter_code
_entity_poly.pdbx_strand_id
1 'polypeptide(L)'
;SGNLCRCTGYRPILDACKTFCKESLCCQRKANGKCCLDQEDYLFDKEEKVSTSLFSTDEFQPLDPTQELIFPPELMRMAENQPKRTLFFHGERMTWISPVSLDELLDLKAAHPKAPLVVGNTCVGPEMKFKGVFHPIVIAPARILDLNVVKYTDDGLTVGAACSLSLVNDILTNAISEFPEEKTKIFCAVLQQLRTLGGEQIRNVAVCCGNIVSRKSTSDLNPILAASNCMLRGKRQIPLSDIFADGVGNNTITPEEILVSVHIPYSRKGEYVSAFRQAPRRENALPITNAGMRVLFEEGTDIIKDLSIFYGGAVLTTTSAKQTCWTLTGRHWNEQMLDEACRLVLKEVTLPGSASGEKVDYKKTLLVSFFYRFFLEVLQSLKKMDPCHYPGIPVEYGSVLQDFQTKMPWSIQIFQAKPNQSPQDPVGRPVMHQSGIKHATGEAVYVDDLPSLDGELFLAVVTSSRAHAKIVSIDTSEALKGPGVFDIITAQDVPHTNEFYYSSDPEIVFARNKVICVGQIVCAVVADSDVHAKQAAAKVKIEYEVLEPVILTIEEAIKHNSFFEPKRKLEQGDVDQAFETVDNIIEGEICIGGQEHFYMETQSVLVVPKGEDKEMDVYVSTQHPAFIQEMVAASLGVPANRIMCHVKRVGGAFGGKILKAGLLASVAAVAANKTSRAVRLILSRGDDMLITGGRHPFVGKYKV
;
A
#
# COMPACT_ATOMS: atom_id res chain seq x y z
N SER A 1 11.35 0.09 4.50
CA SER A 1 10.36 -0.59 3.62
C SER A 1 9.04 0.17 3.39
N GLY A 2 8.76 1.28 4.09
CA GLY A 2 7.53 2.07 3.87
C GLY A 2 7.55 3.04 2.67
N ASN A 3 8.73 3.34 2.12
CA ASN A 3 8.91 4.30 1.04
C ASN A 3 8.92 3.61 -0.33
N LEU A 4 8.18 4.16 -1.30
CA LEU A 4 8.15 3.64 -2.67
C LEU A 4 8.83 4.63 -3.63
N CYS A 5 9.59 4.09 -4.58
CA CYS A 5 10.19 4.86 -5.67
C CYS A 5 9.98 4.11 -6.99
N ARG A 6 9.49 4.82 -8.01
CA ARG A 6 9.25 4.24 -9.36
C ARG A 6 10.45 4.41 -10.31
N CYS A 7 11.40 5.28 -10.00
CA CYS A 7 12.46 5.69 -10.94
C CYS A 7 13.80 5.00 -10.71
N THR A 8 14.28 4.95 -9.46
CA THR A 8 15.70 4.65 -9.18
C THR A 8 16.03 3.17 -9.05
N GLY A 9 15.02 2.31 -8.96
CA GLY A 9 15.21 0.90 -8.61
C GLY A 9 15.79 0.69 -7.20
N TYR A 10 15.71 1.70 -6.33
CA TYR A 10 16.23 1.75 -4.94
C TYR A 10 17.75 1.64 -4.77
N ARG A 11 18.47 1.03 -5.69
CA ARG A 11 19.93 0.79 -5.61
C ARG A 11 20.74 2.04 -5.18
N PRO A 12 20.69 3.19 -5.89
CA PRO A 12 21.49 4.35 -5.49
C PRO A 12 21.07 4.97 -4.14
N ILE A 13 19.82 4.77 -3.72
CA ILE A 13 19.35 5.23 -2.40
C ILE A 13 20.00 4.36 -1.31
N LEU A 14 20.05 3.04 -1.51
CA LEU A 14 20.71 2.14 -0.58
C LEU A 14 22.22 2.37 -0.53
N ASP A 15 22.87 2.68 -1.65
CA ASP A 15 24.29 3.04 -1.68
C ASP A 15 24.55 4.30 -0.84
N ALA A 16 23.67 5.31 -0.89
CA ALA A 16 23.75 6.47 -0.01
C ALA A 16 23.51 6.11 1.46
N CYS A 17 22.55 5.25 1.80
CA CYS A 17 22.34 4.82 3.18
C CYS A 17 23.55 4.07 3.77
N LYS A 18 24.27 3.29 2.95
CA LYS A 18 25.44 2.52 3.39
C LYS A 18 26.59 3.42 3.87
N THR A 19 26.68 4.66 3.41
CA THR A 19 27.76 5.58 3.85
C THR A 19 27.62 6.00 5.32
N PHE A 20 26.45 5.83 5.92
CA PHE A 20 26.21 6.08 7.34
C PHE A 20 26.49 4.86 8.25
N CYS A 21 26.75 3.68 7.68
CA CYS A 21 26.99 2.45 8.45
C CYS A 21 28.47 2.35 8.89
N LYS A 22 28.72 2.09 10.18
CA LYS A 22 30.08 2.02 10.77
C LYS A 22 30.88 0.74 10.48
N GLU A 23 30.40 -0.16 9.62
CA GLU A 23 31.12 -1.41 9.33
C GLU A 23 31.72 -1.46 7.93
N SER A 24 33.03 -1.70 7.94
CA SER A 24 33.88 -2.03 6.80
C SER A 24 33.34 -3.24 6.04
N LEU A 25 32.57 -2.99 4.99
CA LEU A 25 32.27 -3.99 3.95
C LEU A 25 33.40 -4.08 2.90
N CYS A 26 34.59 -3.57 3.23
CA CYS A 26 35.85 -3.97 2.59
C CYS A 26 36.43 -5.14 3.41
N CYS A 27 36.63 -6.25 2.72
CA CYS A 27 37.28 -7.49 3.12
C CYS A 27 38.18 -7.41 4.38
N GLN A 28 37.92 -8.28 5.37
CA GLN A 28 38.85 -8.71 6.43
C GLN A 28 40.04 -7.76 6.72
N ARG A 29 39.92 -6.92 7.76
CA ARG A 29 41.09 -6.32 8.44
C ARG A 29 42.00 -7.45 8.94
N LYS A 30 42.97 -7.87 8.14
CA LYS A 30 44.17 -8.55 8.65
C LYS A 30 44.95 -7.54 9.50
N ALA A 31 45.58 -8.03 10.56
CA ALA A 31 46.27 -7.28 11.61
C ALA A 31 47.44 -6.36 11.19
N ASN A 32 47.61 -6.04 9.90
CA ASN A 32 48.74 -5.27 9.35
C ASN A 32 48.36 -3.91 8.73
N GLY A 33 47.18 -3.35 9.01
CA GLY A 33 46.90 -1.93 8.74
C GLY A 33 46.93 -1.49 7.26
N LYS A 34 46.84 -2.40 6.29
CA LYS A 34 46.65 -2.08 4.87
C LYS A 34 45.21 -2.36 4.44
N CYS A 35 44.62 -1.42 3.71
CA CYS A 35 43.25 -1.50 3.22
C CYS A 35 43.20 -2.41 1.99
N CYS A 36 42.11 -3.15 1.78
CA CYS A 36 41.89 -3.95 0.57
C CYS A 36 41.80 -3.11 -0.72
N LEU A 37 41.58 -1.80 -0.59
CA LEU A 37 41.68 -0.84 -1.69
C LEU A 37 43.14 -0.54 -2.11
N ASP A 38 44.13 -0.83 -1.27
CA ASP A 38 45.56 -0.73 -1.64
C ASP A 38 45.99 -1.88 -2.57
N GLN A 39 45.10 -2.83 -2.89
CA GLN A 39 45.34 -3.97 -3.79
C GLN A 39 44.49 -3.97 -5.07
N GLU A 40 43.63 -2.96 -5.29
CA GLU A 40 42.82 -2.86 -6.53
C GLU A 40 43.63 -2.39 -7.76
N ASP A 41 44.94 -2.18 -7.62
CA ASP A 41 45.82 -1.82 -8.74
C ASP A 41 46.23 -3.01 -9.64
N TYR A 42 45.73 -4.23 -9.40
CA TYR A 42 46.26 -5.45 -10.06
C TYR A 42 45.25 -6.43 -10.67
N LEU A 43 43.98 -6.06 -10.89
CA LEU A 43 43.00 -6.99 -11.49
C LEU A 43 42.29 -6.50 -12.76
N PHE A 44 42.67 -5.36 -13.32
CA PHE A 44 42.27 -4.96 -14.67
C PHE A 44 43.50 -4.45 -15.41
N ASP A 45 43.70 -4.94 -16.64
CA ASP A 45 44.77 -4.46 -17.51
C ASP A 45 44.74 -2.93 -17.55
N LYS A 46 45.89 -2.29 -17.34
CA LYS A 46 46.06 -0.83 -17.44
C LYS A 46 45.77 -0.28 -18.85
N GLU A 47 45.45 -1.16 -19.80
CA GLU A 47 44.99 -0.82 -21.15
C GLU A 47 43.47 -0.61 -21.25
N GLU A 48 42.66 -1.11 -20.29
CA GLU A 48 41.21 -0.98 -20.34
C GLU A 48 40.68 0.22 -19.52
N LYS A 49 40.16 1.21 -20.26
CA LYS A 49 39.60 2.49 -19.77
C LYS A 49 38.25 2.30 -19.06
N VAL A 50 38.22 1.53 -17.98
CA VAL A 50 36.98 1.15 -17.26
C VAL A 50 36.90 1.87 -15.92
N SER A 51 35.73 2.42 -15.59
CA SER A 51 35.44 3.07 -14.30
C SER A 51 34.24 2.41 -13.62
N THR A 52 34.29 2.37 -12.30
CA THR A 52 33.26 1.80 -11.44
C THR A 52 32.56 2.82 -10.55
N SER A 53 33.17 4.00 -10.36
CA SER A 53 32.68 5.02 -9.44
C SER A 53 31.74 6.01 -10.12
N LEU A 54 30.53 6.16 -9.56
CA LEU A 54 29.54 7.15 -10.01
C LEU A 54 29.56 8.44 -9.17
N PHE A 55 30.19 8.43 -8.00
CA PHE A 55 30.26 9.56 -7.06
C PHE A 55 31.47 9.38 -6.13
N SER A 56 32.02 10.49 -5.62
CA SER A 56 33.10 10.47 -4.64
C SER A 56 32.54 10.56 -3.23
N THR A 57 32.80 9.56 -2.39
CA THR A 57 32.39 9.57 -0.97
C THR A 57 33.27 10.47 -0.12
N ASP A 58 34.48 10.79 -0.57
CA ASP A 58 35.43 11.65 0.15
C ASP A 58 34.98 13.12 0.19
N GLU A 59 34.05 13.49 -0.70
CA GLU A 59 33.46 14.83 -0.77
C GLU A 59 32.28 15.03 0.19
N PHE A 60 31.81 13.96 0.85
CA PHE A 60 30.65 14.04 1.73
C PHE A 60 31.01 14.69 3.07
N GLN A 61 30.14 15.59 3.53
CA GLN A 61 30.28 16.17 4.86
C GLN A 61 29.95 15.10 5.92
N PRO A 62 30.77 14.97 6.99
CA PRO A 62 30.48 14.03 8.05
C PRO A 62 29.21 14.46 8.81
N LEU A 63 28.42 13.47 9.24
CA LEU A 63 27.26 13.71 10.11
C LEU A 63 27.74 14.15 11.50
N ASP A 64 27.31 15.33 11.94
CA ASP A 64 27.49 15.82 13.31
C ASP A 64 26.15 15.79 14.06
N PRO A 65 25.88 14.76 14.89
CA PRO A 65 24.63 14.64 15.63
C PRO A 65 24.37 15.78 16.63
N THR A 66 25.37 16.61 16.95
CA THR A 66 25.21 17.74 17.89
C THR A 66 24.57 18.98 17.26
N GLN A 67 24.52 19.04 15.92
CA GLN A 67 23.96 20.16 15.15
C GLN A 67 22.54 19.89 14.62
N GLU A 68 21.93 18.78 15.06
CA GLU A 68 20.54 18.48 14.76
C GLU A 68 19.59 19.51 15.40
N LEU A 69 18.36 19.58 14.88
CA LEU A 69 17.34 20.49 15.41
C LEU A 69 17.08 20.20 16.90
N ILE A 70 17.23 21.24 17.74
CA ILE A 70 16.93 21.12 19.16
C ILE A 70 15.46 20.79 19.39
N PHE A 71 15.17 19.98 20.41
CA PHE A 71 13.79 19.80 20.84
C PHE A 71 13.24 21.12 21.43
N PRO A 72 12.07 21.61 20.99
CA PRO A 72 11.58 22.94 21.40
C PRO A 72 11.39 23.06 22.93
N PRO A 73 12.11 23.98 23.62
CA PRO A 73 12.01 24.12 25.08
C PRO A 73 10.62 24.54 25.58
N GLU A 74 9.83 25.19 24.74
CA GLU A 74 8.43 25.50 25.04
C GLU A 74 7.59 24.22 25.26
N LEU A 75 7.75 23.22 24.40
CA LEU A 75 7.03 21.95 24.51
C LEU A 75 7.42 21.16 25.77
N MET A 76 8.69 21.23 26.19
CA MET A 76 9.15 20.62 27.45
C MET A 76 8.43 21.24 28.66
N ARG A 77 8.43 22.58 28.74
CA ARG A 77 7.77 23.30 29.83
C ARG A 77 6.25 23.05 29.85
N MET A 78 5.63 22.94 28.68
CA MET A 78 4.21 22.59 28.57
C MET A 78 3.93 21.18 29.11
N ALA A 79 4.76 20.20 28.80
CA ALA A 79 4.60 18.82 29.27
C ALA A 79 4.74 18.69 30.79
N GLU A 80 5.66 19.44 31.39
CA GLU A 80 5.92 19.42 32.84
C GLU A 80 4.89 20.20 33.66
N ASN A 81 4.47 21.38 33.19
CA ASN A 81 3.79 22.36 34.02
C ASN A 81 2.31 22.60 33.68
N GLN A 82 1.82 22.19 32.50
CA GLN A 82 0.41 22.44 32.16
C GLN A 82 -0.53 21.45 32.86
N PRO A 83 -1.65 21.95 33.44
CA PRO A 83 -2.66 21.08 34.03
C PRO A 83 -3.29 20.22 32.94
N LYS A 84 -3.31 18.90 33.18
CA LYS A 84 -3.93 17.93 32.27
C LYS A 84 -5.44 18.17 32.29
N ARG A 85 -5.97 18.74 31.19
CA ARG A 85 -7.40 18.88 30.94
C ARG A 85 -7.78 18.20 29.63
N THR A 86 -9.04 17.75 29.56
CA THR A 86 -9.65 17.29 28.31
C THR A 86 -9.68 18.44 27.30
N LEU A 87 -9.31 18.15 26.05
CA LEU A 87 -9.30 19.12 24.97
C LEU A 87 -10.45 18.84 24.00
N PHE A 88 -11.10 19.90 23.53
CA PHE A 88 -12.16 19.85 22.55
C PHE A 88 -11.77 20.70 21.34
N PHE A 89 -11.88 20.12 20.15
CA PHE A 89 -11.72 20.84 18.89
C PHE A 89 -13.00 20.66 18.07
N HIS A 90 -13.56 21.77 17.61
CA HIS A 90 -14.76 21.78 16.80
C HIS A 90 -14.39 22.25 15.39
N GLY A 91 -14.56 21.36 14.41
CA GLY A 91 -14.57 21.72 13.00
C GLY A 91 -16.00 21.94 12.51
N GLU A 92 -16.15 22.19 11.22
CA GLU A 92 -17.47 22.44 10.60
C GLU A 92 -18.46 21.27 10.77
N ARG A 93 -17.95 20.04 10.80
CA ARG A 93 -18.77 18.82 10.82
C ARG A 93 -18.44 17.84 11.95
N MET A 94 -17.27 17.99 12.57
CA MET A 94 -16.71 17.00 13.50
C MET A 94 -16.23 17.65 14.78
N THR A 95 -16.47 16.99 15.91
CA THR A 95 -15.86 17.30 17.19
C THR A 95 -14.80 16.25 17.55
N TRP A 96 -13.60 16.70 17.87
CA TRP A 96 -12.51 15.87 18.37
C TRP A 96 -12.31 16.10 19.86
N ILE A 97 -12.38 15.03 20.64
CA ILE A 97 -12.28 15.06 22.10
C ILE A 97 -11.03 14.29 22.52
N SER A 98 -10.11 14.92 23.25
CA SER A 98 -8.90 14.27 23.77
C SER A 98 -8.89 14.26 25.29
N PRO A 99 -9.42 13.17 25.92
CA PRO A 99 -9.46 13.03 27.37
C PRO A 99 -8.07 12.81 27.98
N VAL A 100 -7.95 13.05 29.28
CA VAL A 100 -6.68 12.91 30.02
C VAL A 100 -6.70 11.82 31.09
N SER A 101 -7.87 11.31 31.44
CA SER A 101 -8.06 10.24 32.42
C SER A 101 -8.91 9.10 31.87
N LEU A 102 -8.76 7.92 32.47
CA LEU A 102 -9.55 6.74 32.12
C LEU A 102 -11.04 6.93 32.42
N ASP A 103 -11.37 7.59 33.54
CA ASP A 103 -12.75 7.86 33.95
C ASP A 103 -13.47 8.75 32.93
N GLU A 104 -12.84 9.86 32.51
CA GLU A 104 -13.40 10.72 31.44
C GLU A 104 -13.59 9.96 30.12
N LEU A 105 -12.65 9.07 29.76
CA LEU A 105 -12.77 8.25 28.57
C LEU A 105 -13.99 7.30 28.65
N LEU A 106 -14.20 6.68 29.82
CA LEU A 106 -15.34 5.79 30.05
C LEU A 106 -16.66 6.58 29.99
N ASP A 107 -16.72 7.75 30.61
CA ASP A 107 -17.90 8.62 30.56
C ASP A 107 -18.22 9.08 29.13
N LEU A 108 -17.20 9.49 28.37
CA LEU A 108 -17.35 9.86 26.96
C LEU A 108 -17.79 8.68 26.10
N LYS A 109 -17.27 7.48 26.37
CA LYS A 109 -17.64 6.28 25.62
C LYS A 109 -19.06 5.82 25.94
N ALA A 110 -19.50 5.98 27.19
CA ALA A 110 -20.88 5.75 27.59
C ALA A 110 -21.86 6.77 26.97
N ALA A 111 -21.48 8.05 26.91
CA ALA A 111 -22.28 9.10 26.27
C ALA A 111 -22.31 8.99 24.74
N HIS A 112 -21.21 8.52 24.13
CA HIS A 112 -21.05 8.42 22.68
C HIS A 112 -20.54 7.02 22.27
N PRO A 113 -21.35 5.95 22.42
CA PRO A 113 -20.93 4.57 22.16
C PRO A 113 -20.51 4.32 20.72
N LYS A 114 -21.05 5.09 19.76
CA LYS A 114 -20.70 5.00 18.33
C LYS A 114 -19.45 5.81 17.95
N ALA A 115 -18.92 6.65 18.84
CA ALA A 115 -17.71 7.40 18.57
C ALA A 115 -16.51 6.44 18.52
N PRO A 116 -15.70 6.47 17.43
CA PRO A 116 -14.51 5.66 17.36
C PRO A 116 -13.43 6.21 18.30
N LEU A 117 -12.62 5.30 18.83
CA LEU A 117 -11.38 5.65 19.52
C LEU A 117 -10.26 5.75 18.48
N VAL A 118 -9.61 6.91 18.40
CA VAL A 118 -8.54 7.17 17.43
C VAL A 118 -7.23 7.42 18.15
N VAL A 119 -6.27 6.50 17.94
CA VAL A 119 -4.87 6.68 18.33
C VAL A 119 -4.02 6.88 17.08
N GLY A 120 -3.67 5.80 16.37
CA GLY A 120 -2.85 5.88 15.15
C GLY A 120 -3.56 6.31 13.87
N ASN A 121 -4.91 6.34 13.87
CA ASN A 121 -5.75 6.65 12.71
C ASN A 121 -5.51 5.80 11.42
N THR A 122 -4.74 4.70 11.51
CA THR A 122 -4.39 3.85 10.36
C THR A 122 -5.49 2.87 9.94
N CYS A 123 -6.62 2.86 10.65
CA CYS A 123 -7.82 2.11 10.29
C CYS A 123 -8.98 3.04 9.94
N VAL A 124 -9.37 3.90 10.89
CA VAL A 124 -10.50 4.84 10.73
C VAL A 124 -10.26 5.83 9.59
N GLY A 125 -9.05 6.40 9.48
CA GLY A 125 -8.70 7.34 8.43
C GLY A 125 -8.93 6.81 7.01
N PRO A 126 -8.36 5.65 6.62
CA PRO A 126 -8.66 5.01 5.34
C PRO A 126 -10.14 4.71 5.11
N GLU A 127 -10.89 4.33 6.13
CA GLU A 127 -12.34 4.08 5.99
C GLU A 127 -13.12 5.36 5.73
N MET A 128 -12.77 6.44 6.42
CA MET A 128 -13.36 7.75 6.16
C MET A 128 -13.03 8.28 4.78
N LYS A 129 -11.78 8.08 4.33
CA LYS A 129 -11.31 8.60 3.04
C LYS A 129 -11.85 7.80 1.84
N PHE A 130 -11.94 6.48 1.95
CA PHE A 130 -12.19 5.61 0.79
C PHE A 130 -13.49 4.81 0.85
N LYS A 131 -14.14 4.67 2.02
CA LYS A 131 -15.41 3.94 2.17
C LYS A 131 -16.61 4.84 2.45
N GLY A 132 -16.43 6.17 2.44
CA GLY A 132 -17.50 7.14 2.71
C GLY A 132 -18.02 7.13 4.15
N VAL A 133 -17.27 6.53 5.09
CA VAL A 133 -17.65 6.52 6.51
C VAL A 133 -17.44 7.91 7.10
N PHE A 134 -18.35 8.38 7.95
CA PHE A 134 -18.21 9.66 8.63
C PHE A 134 -18.59 9.54 10.10
N HIS A 135 -17.77 10.14 10.97
CA HIS A 135 -17.99 10.18 12.41
C HIS A 135 -18.10 11.63 12.89
N PRO A 136 -19.26 12.08 13.41
CA PRO A 136 -19.41 13.46 13.89
C PRO A 136 -18.63 13.71 15.19
N ILE A 137 -18.33 12.67 15.96
CA ILE A 137 -17.55 12.75 17.19
C ILE A 137 -16.43 11.71 17.10
N VAL A 138 -15.22 12.13 17.45
CA VAL A 138 -14.03 11.27 17.57
C VAL A 138 -13.41 11.46 18.94
N ILE A 139 -13.06 10.36 19.61
CA ILE A 139 -12.40 10.39 20.92
C ILE A 139 -10.95 9.90 20.76
N ALA A 140 -9.99 10.67 21.24
CA ALA A 140 -8.57 10.43 21.07
C ALA A 140 -7.85 10.24 22.41
N PRO A 141 -7.73 8.98 22.89
CA PRO A 141 -7.28 8.67 24.24
C PRO A 141 -5.75 8.61 24.39
N ALA A 142 -4.98 9.07 23.41
CA ALA A 142 -3.51 8.92 23.38
C ALA A 142 -2.78 9.56 24.59
N ARG A 143 -3.41 10.53 25.26
CA ARG A 143 -2.85 11.25 26.43
C ARG A 143 -3.05 10.50 27.77
N ILE A 144 -3.79 9.39 27.76
CA ILE A 144 -4.04 8.58 28.96
C ILE A 144 -2.87 7.61 29.16
N LEU A 145 -2.10 7.82 30.22
CA LEU A 145 -0.89 7.05 30.49
C LEU A 145 -1.20 5.58 30.82
N ASP A 146 -2.36 5.29 31.42
CA ASP A 146 -2.78 3.92 31.76
C ASP A 146 -2.93 3.03 30.52
N LEU A 147 -3.15 3.62 29.35
CA LEU A 147 -3.22 2.91 28.08
C LEU A 147 -1.83 2.62 27.46
N ASN A 148 -0.75 3.13 28.04
CA ASN A 148 0.62 2.92 27.56
C ASN A 148 1.45 2.04 28.51
N VAL A 149 0.80 1.37 29.47
CA VAL A 149 1.49 0.53 30.46
C VAL A 149 2.13 -0.69 29.80
N VAL A 150 3.37 -0.96 30.17
CA VAL A 150 4.08 -2.19 29.82
C VAL A 150 4.55 -2.83 31.11
N LYS A 151 4.12 -4.07 31.38
CA LYS A 151 4.45 -4.75 32.62
C LYS A 151 4.70 -6.23 32.39
N TYR A 152 5.87 -6.71 32.82
CA TYR A 152 6.13 -8.13 33.00
C TYR A 152 5.42 -8.64 34.26
N THR A 153 4.70 -9.74 34.12
CA THR A 153 4.03 -10.45 35.21
C THR A 153 4.58 -11.87 35.29
N ASP A 154 4.27 -12.60 36.34
CA ASP A 154 4.79 -13.96 36.54
C ASP A 154 4.39 -14.93 35.42
N ASP A 155 3.26 -14.64 34.75
CA ASP A 155 2.61 -15.43 33.71
C ASP A 155 2.77 -14.87 32.29
N GLY A 156 3.34 -13.67 32.10
CA GLY A 156 3.55 -13.11 30.76
C GLY A 156 3.84 -11.62 30.69
N LEU A 157 3.44 -11.00 29.58
CA LEU A 157 3.64 -9.59 29.29
C LEU A 157 2.28 -8.89 29.11
N THR A 158 2.06 -7.82 29.86
CA THR A 158 0.90 -6.93 29.67
C THR A 158 1.31 -5.71 28.86
N VAL A 159 0.60 -5.47 27.74
CA VAL A 159 0.83 -4.36 26.81
C VAL A 159 -0.40 -3.47 26.74
N GLY A 160 -0.23 -2.18 27.04
CA GLY A 160 -1.28 -1.17 27.00
C GLY A 160 -1.88 -0.96 25.60
N ALA A 161 -3.14 -0.53 25.55
CA ALA A 161 -3.88 -0.42 24.31
C ALA A 161 -3.40 0.67 23.35
N ALA A 162 -2.73 1.69 23.86
CA ALA A 162 -2.14 2.78 23.09
C ALA A 162 -0.65 2.56 22.74
N CYS A 163 -0.04 1.44 23.16
CA CYS A 163 1.33 1.12 22.76
C CYS A 163 1.42 0.90 21.25
N SER A 164 2.35 1.62 20.61
CA SER A 164 2.61 1.50 19.17
C SER A 164 3.18 0.13 18.82
N LEU A 165 2.97 -0.31 17.59
CA LEU A 165 3.52 -1.60 17.12
C LEU A 165 5.05 -1.61 17.10
N SER A 166 5.70 -0.46 16.90
CA SER A 166 7.16 -0.33 17.01
C SER A 166 7.64 -0.51 18.45
N LEU A 167 6.97 0.13 19.42
CA LEU A 167 7.31 -0.08 20.83
C LEU A 167 7.12 -1.55 21.25
N VAL A 168 6.04 -2.19 20.80
CA VAL A 168 5.83 -3.63 21.03
C VAL A 168 6.93 -4.47 20.39
N ASN A 169 7.41 -4.11 19.20
CA ASN A 169 8.54 -4.78 18.55
C ASN A 169 9.80 -4.74 19.42
N ASP A 170 10.15 -3.56 19.95
CA ASP A 170 11.33 -3.36 20.80
C ASP A 170 11.21 -4.14 22.12
N ILE A 171 10.05 -4.07 22.77
CA ILE A 171 9.79 -4.80 24.02
C ILE A 171 9.91 -6.31 23.82
N LEU A 172 9.30 -6.86 22.75
CA LEU A 172 9.38 -8.29 22.47
C LEU A 172 10.81 -8.71 22.11
N THR A 173 11.53 -7.88 21.36
CA THR A 173 12.94 -8.14 21.01
C THR A 173 13.80 -8.23 22.27
N ASN A 174 13.64 -7.29 23.20
CA ASN A 174 14.34 -7.31 24.49
C ASN A 174 13.94 -8.52 25.33
N ALA A 175 12.63 -8.80 25.45
CA ALA A 175 12.13 -9.95 26.20
C ALA A 175 12.68 -11.29 25.66
N ILE A 176 12.78 -11.46 24.35
CA ILE A 176 13.35 -12.68 23.73
C ILE A 176 14.82 -12.85 24.10
N SER A 177 15.58 -11.76 24.28
CA SER A 177 16.98 -11.82 24.69
C SER A 177 17.19 -12.08 26.18
N GLU A 178 16.22 -11.70 27.03
CA GLU A 178 16.31 -11.81 28.49
C GLU A 178 15.74 -13.13 29.04
N PHE A 179 14.67 -13.66 28.44
CA PHE A 179 13.97 -14.85 28.93
C PHE A 179 14.36 -16.12 28.17
N PRO A 180 14.27 -17.32 28.80
CA PRO A 180 14.56 -18.59 28.13
C PRO A 180 13.69 -18.83 26.90
N GLU A 181 14.24 -19.49 25.87
CA GLU A 181 13.54 -19.82 24.61
C GLU A 181 12.19 -20.52 24.83
N GLU A 182 12.10 -21.37 25.85
CA GLU A 182 10.88 -22.08 26.20
C GLU A 182 9.71 -21.14 26.58
N LYS A 183 10.00 -19.96 27.15
CA LYS A 183 8.99 -18.98 27.58
C LYS A 183 8.64 -17.95 26.49
N THR A 184 9.45 -17.85 25.44
CA THR A 184 9.39 -16.73 24.48
C THR A 184 8.87 -17.13 23.09
N LYS A 185 8.40 -18.38 22.89
CA LYS A 185 7.92 -18.85 21.58
C LYS A 185 6.77 -18.00 21.02
N ILE A 186 5.83 -17.59 21.89
CA ILE A 186 4.75 -16.67 21.49
C ILE A 186 5.31 -15.32 21.06
N PHE A 187 6.27 -14.78 21.81
CA PHE A 187 6.90 -13.49 21.50
C PHE A 187 7.64 -13.55 20.16
N CYS A 188 8.37 -14.64 19.88
CA CYS A 188 9.03 -14.87 18.60
C CYS A 188 8.03 -14.87 17.43
N ALA A 189 6.91 -15.57 17.55
CA ALA A 189 5.89 -15.64 16.50
C ALA A 189 5.20 -14.27 16.27
N VAL A 190 4.89 -13.52 17.33
CA VAL A 190 4.35 -12.16 17.21
C VAL A 190 5.37 -11.21 16.57
N LEU A 191 6.63 -11.28 16.98
CA LEU A 191 7.72 -10.46 16.44
C LEU A 191 7.95 -10.75 14.95
N GLN A 192 7.88 -12.01 14.52
CA GLN A 192 7.99 -12.41 13.11
C GLN A 192 6.94 -11.70 12.25
N GLN A 193 5.69 -11.65 12.71
CA GLN A 193 4.61 -10.94 12.02
C GLN A 193 4.83 -9.43 12.01
N LEU A 194 5.26 -8.83 13.13
CA LEU A 194 5.53 -7.39 13.23
C LEU A 194 6.63 -6.90 12.29
N ARG A 195 7.64 -7.73 11.99
CA ARG A 195 8.74 -7.37 11.06
C ARG A 195 8.24 -7.07 9.64
N THR A 196 7.16 -7.72 9.21
CA THR A 196 6.62 -7.56 7.84
C THR A 196 5.36 -6.69 7.76
N LEU A 197 4.74 -6.40 8.90
CA LEU A 197 3.53 -5.59 9.02
C LEU A 197 3.83 -4.12 8.75
N GLY A 198 3.29 -3.62 7.63
CA GLY A 198 3.38 -2.20 7.25
C GLY A 198 4.82 -1.71 7.05
N GLY A 199 4.95 -0.40 6.82
CA GLY A 199 6.21 0.31 6.96
C GLY A 199 6.44 0.76 8.41
N GLU A 200 7.65 1.20 8.71
CA GLU A 200 8.01 1.79 10.00
C GLU A 200 7.10 2.96 10.39
N GLN A 201 6.73 3.82 9.43
CA GLN A 201 5.81 4.93 9.63
C GLN A 201 4.44 4.47 10.14
N ILE A 202 3.92 3.36 9.61
CA ILE A 202 2.65 2.78 10.06
C ILE A 202 2.82 2.16 11.44
N ARG A 203 3.91 1.43 11.70
CA ARG A 203 4.13 0.79 13.01
C ARG A 203 4.37 1.79 14.15
N ASN A 204 4.96 2.94 13.86
CA ASN A 204 5.21 4.00 14.85
C ASN A 204 3.92 4.61 15.40
N VAL A 205 2.82 4.58 14.63
CA VAL A 205 1.53 5.18 15.05
C VAL A 205 0.41 4.16 15.25
N ALA A 206 0.40 3.05 14.50
CA ALA A 206 -0.57 1.99 14.70
C ALA A 206 -0.34 1.35 16.07
N VAL A 207 -1.44 1.03 16.77
CA VAL A 207 -1.39 0.49 18.13
C VAL A 207 -1.90 -0.94 18.17
N CYS A 208 -1.34 -1.76 19.06
CA CYS A 208 -1.61 -3.20 19.15
C CYS A 208 -3.11 -3.49 19.32
N CYS A 209 -3.75 -2.84 20.29
CA CYS A 209 -5.17 -3.05 20.56
C CYS A 209 -6.09 -2.44 19.49
N GLY A 210 -5.66 -1.40 18.79
CA GLY A 210 -6.36 -0.89 17.61
C GLY A 210 -6.39 -1.90 16.47
N ASN A 211 -5.31 -2.69 16.31
CA ASN A 211 -5.27 -3.80 15.35
C ASN A 211 -6.27 -4.91 15.74
N ILE A 212 -6.32 -5.26 17.02
CA ILE A 212 -7.27 -6.23 17.59
C ILE A 212 -8.73 -5.81 17.36
N VAL A 213 -9.07 -4.59 17.79
CA VAL A 213 -10.45 -4.07 17.72
C VAL A 213 -10.90 -3.81 16.28
N SER A 214 -9.98 -3.50 15.36
CA SER A 214 -10.32 -3.33 13.94
C SER A 214 -10.83 -4.63 13.28
N ARG A 215 -10.47 -5.80 13.84
CA ARG A 215 -10.91 -7.14 13.39
C ARG A 215 -10.78 -7.38 11.89
N LYS A 216 -9.86 -6.70 11.21
CA LYS A 216 -9.65 -6.89 9.77
C LYS A 216 -9.31 -8.36 9.50
N SER A 217 -9.97 -8.97 8.53
CA SER A 217 -9.71 -10.36 8.11
C SER A 217 -8.25 -10.60 7.79
N THR A 218 -7.57 -9.59 7.28
CA THR A 218 -6.17 -9.61 6.85
C THR A 218 -5.19 -9.13 7.92
N SER A 219 -5.60 -9.08 9.20
CA SER A 219 -4.68 -8.80 10.32
C SER A 219 -3.64 -9.92 10.46
N ASP A 220 -2.37 -9.55 10.60
CA ASP A 220 -1.28 -10.50 10.87
C ASP A 220 -1.10 -10.84 12.34
N LEU A 221 -1.65 -10.03 13.24
CA LEU A 221 -1.49 -10.20 14.68
C LEU A 221 -2.67 -10.98 15.28
N ASN A 222 -3.88 -10.78 14.77
CA ASN A 222 -5.08 -11.40 15.35
C ASN A 222 -5.02 -12.94 15.32
N PRO A 223 -4.63 -13.61 14.21
CA PRO A 223 -4.55 -15.07 14.20
C PRO A 223 -3.58 -15.63 15.25
N ILE A 224 -2.39 -15.03 15.37
CA ILE A 224 -1.37 -15.52 16.30
C ILE A 224 -1.74 -15.20 17.76
N LEU A 225 -2.20 -13.99 18.05
CA LEU A 225 -2.61 -13.62 19.41
C LEU A 225 -3.82 -14.45 19.87
N ALA A 226 -4.78 -14.74 18.98
CA ALA A 226 -5.93 -15.60 19.27
C ALA A 226 -5.52 -17.05 19.51
N ALA A 227 -4.57 -17.58 18.72
CA ALA A 227 -4.04 -18.94 18.93
C ALA A 227 -3.26 -19.08 20.24
N SER A 228 -2.65 -18.01 20.73
CA SER A 228 -1.78 -17.99 21.92
C SER A 228 -2.48 -17.76 23.26
N ASN A 229 -3.81 -17.92 23.35
CA ASN A 229 -4.58 -17.72 24.59
C ASN A 229 -4.38 -16.32 25.24
N CYS A 230 -4.19 -15.29 24.41
CA CYS A 230 -4.04 -13.92 24.92
C CYS A 230 -5.35 -13.45 25.58
N MET A 231 -5.22 -12.67 26.65
CA MET A 231 -6.36 -12.13 27.41
C MET A 231 -6.48 -10.63 27.21
N LEU A 232 -7.67 -10.17 26.84
CA LEU A 232 -8.00 -8.75 26.79
C LEU A 232 -8.43 -8.28 28.17
N ARG A 233 -7.87 -7.15 28.62
CA ARG A 233 -8.18 -6.56 29.92
C ARG A 233 -8.85 -5.20 29.74
N GLY A 234 -10.02 -5.06 30.34
CA GLY A 234 -10.73 -3.81 30.58
C GLY A 234 -11.46 -3.90 31.91
N LYS A 235 -12.74 -3.53 31.96
CA LYS A 235 -13.60 -3.76 33.14
C LYS A 235 -13.74 -5.25 33.48
N ARG A 236 -13.68 -6.10 32.47
CA ARG A 236 -13.65 -7.57 32.58
C ARG A 236 -12.50 -8.14 31.74
N GLN A 237 -12.17 -9.40 32.00
CA GLN A 237 -11.18 -10.13 31.20
C GLN A 237 -11.88 -11.03 30.19
N ILE A 238 -11.44 -10.98 28.94
CA ILE A 238 -12.05 -11.72 27.83
C ILE A 238 -10.93 -12.45 27.06
N PRO A 239 -11.02 -13.76 26.83
CA PRO A 239 -10.12 -14.46 25.93
C PRO A 239 -10.21 -13.87 24.52
N LEU A 240 -9.07 -13.59 23.89
CA LEU A 240 -9.05 -13.02 22.54
C LEU A 240 -9.66 -13.96 21.49
N SER A 241 -9.57 -15.28 21.71
CA SER A 241 -10.25 -16.30 20.89
C SER A 241 -11.76 -16.06 20.76
N ASP A 242 -12.40 -15.57 21.83
CA ASP A 242 -13.86 -15.43 21.93
C ASP A 242 -14.40 -14.29 21.05
N ILE A 243 -13.53 -13.37 20.62
CA ILE A 243 -13.88 -12.34 19.64
C ILE A 243 -14.11 -12.95 18.24
N PHE A 244 -13.47 -14.09 17.97
CA PHE A 244 -13.47 -14.75 16.67
C PHE A 244 -14.24 -16.08 16.68
N ALA A 245 -14.85 -16.45 17.81
CA ALA A 245 -15.49 -17.76 18.02
C ALA A 245 -16.64 -18.06 17.02
N ASP A 246 -17.35 -17.04 16.54
CA ASP A 246 -18.52 -17.21 15.66
C ASP A 246 -18.23 -16.86 14.19
N GLY A 247 -16.99 -16.52 13.82
CA GLY A 247 -16.60 -16.18 12.44
C GLY A 247 -17.25 -14.92 11.84
N VAL A 248 -18.25 -14.35 12.52
CA VAL A 248 -18.88 -13.05 12.26
C VAL A 248 -18.68 -12.25 13.53
N GLY A 249 -17.95 -11.14 13.45
CA GLY A 249 -17.47 -10.37 14.60
C GLY A 249 -18.49 -10.27 15.73
N ASN A 250 -18.28 -11.06 16.78
CA ASN A 250 -19.21 -11.16 17.89
C ASN A 250 -19.22 -9.82 18.66
N ASN A 251 -20.36 -9.46 19.25
CA ASN A 251 -20.53 -8.30 20.14
C ASN A 251 -19.82 -8.51 21.50
N THR A 252 -18.75 -9.32 21.54
CA THR A 252 -18.01 -9.69 22.75
C THR A 252 -17.50 -8.47 23.50
N ILE A 253 -17.09 -7.41 22.78
CA ILE A 253 -16.81 -6.08 23.33
C ILE A 253 -18.01 -5.21 23.01
N THR A 254 -18.69 -4.70 24.03
CA THR A 254 -19.86 -3.82 23.86
C THR A 254 -19.43 -2.44 23.38
N PRO A 255 -20.29 -1.67 22.67
CA PRO A 255 -19.95 -0.34 22.16
C PRO A 255 -19.51 0.67 23.23
N GLU A 256 -19.90 0.46 24.49
CA GLU A 256 -19.56 1.29 25.65
C GLU A 256 -18.24 0.87 26.30
N GLU A 257 -17.76 -0.35 26.04
CA GLU A 257 -16.51 -0.87 26.60
C GLU A 257 -15.28 -0.39 25.84
N ILE A 258 -14.17 -0.24 26.58
CA ILE A 258 -12.85 0.06 26.04
C ILE A 258 -11.87 -1.05 26.39
N LEU A 259 -10.90 -1.26 25.50
CA LEU A 259 -9.77 -2.13 25.74
C LEU A 259 -8.65 -1.33 26.40
N VAL A 260 -8.19 -1.74 27.58
CA VAL A 260 -7.12 -1.05 28.33
C VAL A 260 -5.75 -1.66 28.03
N SER A 261 -5.67 -2.99 27.97
CA SER A 261 -4.43 -3.70 27.66
C SER A 261 -4.70 -5.11 27.13
N VAL A 262 -3.71 -5.70 26.47
CA VAL A 262 -3.67 -7.13 26.14
C VAL A 262 -2.58 -7.81 26.98
N HIS A 263 -2.89 -8.97 27.53
CA HIS A 263 -1.94 -9.82 28.22
C HIS A 263 -1.54 -10.99 27.30
N ILE A 264 -0.25 -11.08 27.00
CA ILE A 264 0.37 -12.09 26.16
C ILE A 264 1.13 -13.06 27.10
N PRO A 265 0.68 -14.31 27.25
CA PRO A 265 1.28 -15.23 28.21
C PRO A 265 2.66 -15.71 27.77
N TYR A 266 3.47 -16.18 28.71
CA TYR A 266 4.65 -16.98 28.40
C TYR A 266 4.24 -18.34 27.83
N SER A 267 5.04 -18.87 26.89
CA SER A 267 4.86 -20.25 26.44
C SER A 267 5.28 -21.26 27.51
N ARG A 268 4.62 -22.41 27.52
CA ARG A 268 4.86 -23.50 28.47
C ARG A 268 5.82 -24.54 27.90
N LYS A 269 6.38 -25.39 28.76
CA LYS A 269 7.12 -26.57 28.32
C LYS A 269 6.19 -27.51 27.53
N GLY A 270 6.67 -28.02 26.40
CA GLY A 270 5.86 -28.82 25.47
C GLY A 270 4.85 -28.01 24.63
N GLU A 271 4.87 -26.68 24.72
CA GLU A 271 4.05 -25.80 23.89
C GLU A 271 4.87 -25.27 22.70
N TYR A 272 4.28 -25.25 21.51
CA TYR A 272 4.89 -24.75 20.28
C TYR A 272 3.93 -23.83 19.56
N VAL A 273 4.45 -22.74 19.01
CA VAL A 273 3.68 -21.66 18.42
C VAL A 273 4.40 -21.17 17.17
N SER A 274 3.67 -21.07 16.05
CA SER A 274 4.20 -20.53 14.80
C SER A 274 3.18 -19.63 14.12
N ALA A 275 3.68 -18.65 13.37
CA ALA A 275 2.87 -17.78 12.54
C ALA A 275 3.32 -17.87 11.07
N PHE A 276 2.35 -17.81 10.16
CA PHE A 276 2.59 -17.92 8.73
C PHE A 276 1.89 -16.80 7.98
N ARG A 277 2.48 -16.40 6.85
CA ARG A 277 1.99 -15.28 6.04
C ARG A 277 2.38 -15.46 4.59
N GLN A 278 1.43 -15.21 3.69
CA GLN A 278 1.69 -15.09 2.26
C GLN A 278 1.08 -13.80 1.73
N ALA A 279 1.87 -13.02 0.98
CA ALA A 279 1.45 -11.74 0.42
C ALA A 279 2.06 -11.52 -0.98
N PRO A 280 1.56 -10.57 -1.79
CA PRO A 280 2.11 -10.28 -3.12
C PRO A 280 3.58 -9.80 -3.08
N ARG A 281 4.00 -9.22 -1.96
CA ARG A 281 5.39 -8.88 -1.62
C ARG A 281 5.60 -9.12 -0.13
N ARG A 282 6.86 -9.30 0.28
CA ARG A 282 7.20 -9.73 1.66
C ARG A 282 6.76 -8.77 2.74
N GLU A 283 7.01 -7.48 2.54
CA GLU A 283 6.73 -6.43 3.52
C GLU A 283 5.78 -5.38 2.95
N ASN A 284 5.13 -4.61 3.82
CA ASN A 284 4.30 -3.48 3.46
C ASN A 284 3.19 -3.86 2.45
N ALA A 285 2.63 -5.06 2.57
CA ALA A 285 1.49 -5.51 1.78
C ALA A 285 0.55 -6.34 2.65
N LEU A 286 -0.76 -6.20 2.41
CA LEU A 286 -1.75 -7.04 3.05
C LEU A 286 -1.55 -8.51 2.62
N PRO A 287 -1.75 -9.48 3.53
CA PRO A 287 -1.64 -10.89 3.22
C PRO A 287 -2.80 -11.33 2.33
N ILE A 288 -2.50 -12.26 1.42
CA ILE A 288 -3.51 -13.06 0.71
C ILE A 288 -4.19 -13.99 1.72
N THR A 289 -3.37 -14.62 2.57
CA THR A 289 -3.78 -15.42 3.72
C THR A 289 -2.62 -15.48 4.72
N ASN A 290 -2.95 -15.68 5.99
CA ASN A 290 -2.01 -15.84 7.08
C ASN A 290 -2.59 -16.79 8.12
N ALA A 291 -1.76 -17.27 9.05
CA ALA A 291 -2.18 -18.20 10.08
C ALA A 291 -1.41 -17.98 11.38
N GLY A 292 -2.07 -18.28 12.50
CA GLY A 292 -1.46 -18.46 13.81
C GLY A 292 -1.82 -19.85 14.32
N MET A 293 -0.81 -20.63 14.70
CA MET A 293 -0.98 -22.01 15.13
C MET A 293 -0.25 -22.26 16.44
N ARG A 294 -0.89 -23.01 17.33
CA ARG A 294 -0.32 -23.43 18.61
C ARG A 294 -0.70 -24.87 18.92
N VAL A 295 0.26 -25.64 19.41
CA VAL A 295 0.03 -26.98 19.97
C VAL A 295 0.69 -27.08 21.34
N LEU A 296 0.01 -27.74 22.28
CA LEU A 296 0.54 -28.14 23.57
C LEU A 296 0.40 -29.66 23.67
N PHE A 297 1.50 -30.34 24.02
CA PHE A 297 1.51 -31.78 24.23
C PHE A 297 1.30 -32.16 25.70
N GLU A 298 0.87 -33.40 25.93
CA GLU A 298 0.99 -34.02 27.25
C GLU A 298 2.47 -34.19 27.62
N GLU A 299 2.79 -34.07 28.90
CA GLU A 299 4.17 -34.00 29.37
C GLU A 299 4.96 -35.25 28.97
N GLY A 300 6.04 -35.06 28.21
CA GLY A 300 6.91 -36.14 27.75
C GLY A 300 6.39 -36.95 26.55
N THR A 301 5.31 -36.53 25.89
CA THR A 301 4.72 -37.24 24.74
C THR A 301 4.53 -36.32 23.52
N ASP A 302 4.07 -36.88 22.41
CA ASP A 302 3.56 -36.18 21.22
C ASP A 302 2.02 -36.23 21.13
N ILE A 303 1.35 -36.58 22.22
CA ILE A 303 -0.11 -36.62 22.30
C ILE A 303 -0.61 -35.19 22.47
N ILE A 304 -1.43 -34.74 21.53
CA ILE A 304 -1.98 -33.38 21.50
C ILE A 304 -2.92 -33.19 22.71
N LYS A 305 -2.50 -32.38 23.68
CA LYS A 305 -3.34 -31.97 24.81
C LYS A 305 -4.28 -30.83 24.44
N ASP A 306 -3.79 -29.89 23.64
CA ASP A 306 -4.52 -28.70 23.22
C ASP A 306 -3.95 -28.17 21.89
N LEU A 307 -4.83 -27.77 20.97
CA LEU A 307 -4.50 -27.32 19.62
C LEU A 307 -5.35 -26.10 19.27
N SER A 308 -4.73 -25.09 18.68
CA SER A 308 -5.40 -23.87 18.25
C SER A 308 -4.88 -23.44 16.90
N ILE A 309 -5.79 -23.33 15.92
CA ILE A 309 -5.48 -22.95 14.54
C ILE A 309 -6.41 -21.81 14.15
N PHE A 310 -5.82 -20.67 13.79
CA PHE A 310 -6.55 -19.51 13.29
C PHE A 310 -5.99 -19.07 11.94
N TYR A 311 -6.88 -18.70 11.01
CA TYR A 311 -6.56 -18.18 9.69
C TYR A 311 -7.11 -16.77 9.50
N GLY A 312 -6.38 -15.93 8.76
CA GLY A 312 -6.85 -14.65 8.24
C GLY A 312 -6.83 -14.61 6.71
N GLY A 313 -7.59 -13.70 6.11
CA GLY A 313 -7.73 -13.56 4.64
C GLY A 313 -8.58 -14.63 3.96
N ALA A 314 -9.09 -15.61 4.73
CA ALA A 314 -9.99 -16.66 4.25
C ALA A 314 -11.44 -16.19 4.12
N VAL A 315 -11.96 -15.46 5.11
CA VAL A 315 -13.33 -14.93 5.14
C VAL A 315 -13.34 -13.47 5.62
N LEU A 316 -14.51 -12.92 6.00
CA LEU A 316 -14.69 -11.52 6.38
C LEU A 316 -13.97 -11.12 7.68
N THR A 317 -13.60 -12.09 8.53
CA THR A 317 -12.78 -11.88 9.74
C THR A 317 -11.74 -13.00 9.88
N THR A 318 -10.92 -12.94 10.94
CA THR A 318 -10.11 -14.08 11.38
C THR A 318 -11.03 -15.22 11.81
N THR A 319 -10.68 -16.47 11.47
CA THR A 319 -11.50 -17.67 11.71
C THR A 319 -10.70 -18.77 12.38
N SER A 320 -11.34 -19.47 13.32
CA SER A 320 -10.78 -20.63 14.00
C SER A 320 -11.18 -21.92 13.29
N ALA A 321 -10.26 -22.88 13.16
CA ALA A 321 -10.58 -24.26 12.77
C ALA A 321 -10.89 -25.09 14.02
N LYS A 322 -11.92 -24.67 14.77
CA LYS A 322 -12.26 -25.18 16.11
C LYS A 322 -12.68 -26.65 16.08
N GLN A 323 -13.49 -27.05 15.10
CA GLN A 323 -13.95 -28.44 14.96
C GLN A 323 -12.78 -29.36 14.61
N THR A 324 -11.88 -28.89 13.74
CA THR A 324 -10.65 -29.60 13.41
C THR A 324 -9.77 -29.75 14.65
N CYS A 325 -9.52 -28.68 15.39
CA CYS A 325 -8.70 -28.73 16.62
C CYS A 325 -9.27 -29.70 17.66
N TRP A 326 -10.59 -29.68 17.87
CA TRP A 326 -11.28 -30.59 18.80
C TRP A 326 -11.14 -32.06 18.37
N THR A 327 -11.27 -32.35 17.08
CA THR A 327 -11.17 -33.72 16.55
C THR A 327 -9.74 -34.29 16.65
N LEU A 328 -8.73 -33.43 16.53
CA LEU A 328 -7.31 -33.83 16.59
C LEU A 328 -6.76 -33.92 18.01
N THR A 329 -7.48 -33.42 19.02
CA THR A 329 -7.07 -33.53 20.41
C THR A 329 -7.00 -35.01 20.83
N GLY A 330 -5.91 -35.40 21.49
CA GLY A 330 -5.63 -36.79 21.86
C GLY A 330 -4.97 -37.64 20.76
N ARG A 331 -4.70 -37.08 19.57
CA ARG A 331 -3.92 -37.77 18.51
C ARG A 331 -2.41 -37.60 18.74
N HIS A 332 -1.63 -38.53 18.18
CA HIS A 332 -0.17 -38.41 18.08
C HIS A 332 0.24 -37.47 16.92
N TRP A 333 1.41 -36.84 17.01
CA TRP A 333 1.92 -35.90 16.01
C TRP A 333 2.61 -36.61 14.84
N ASN A 334 1.81 -37.28 13.99
CA ASN A 334 2.32 -38.12 12.89
C ASN A 334 1.66 -37.81 11.52
N GLU A 335 2.10 -38.50 10.46
CA GLU A 335 1.60 -38.29 9.09
C GLU A 335 0.11 -38.59 8.92
N GLN A 336 -0.43 -39.55 9.67
CA GLN A 336 -1.86 -39.86 9.64
C GLN A 336 -2.69 -38.69 10.19
N MET A 337 -2.25 -38.11 11.31
CA MET A 337 -2.85 -36.91 11.90
C MET A 337 -2.77 -35.73 10.93
N LEU A 338 -1.63 -35.54 10.27
CA LEU A 338 -1.44 -34.51 9.25
C LEU A 338 -2.46 -34.64 8.10
N ASP A 339 -2.59 -35.82 7.50
CA ASP A 339 -3.53 -36.07 6.40
C ASP A 339 -5.00 -35.86 6.81
N GLU A 340 -5.37 -36.31 8.02
CA GLU A 340 -6.70 -36.05 8.61
C GLU A 340 -6.92 -34.54 8.80
N ALA A 341 -5.95 -33.83 9.39
CA ALA A 341 -6.02 -32.39 9.61
C ALA A 341 -6.18 -31.60 8.31
N CYS A 342 -5.44 -31.95 7.26
CA CYS A 342 -5.54 -31.29 5.95
C CYS A 342 -6.97 -31.37 5.38
N ARG A 343 -7.60 -32.53 5.46
CA ARG A 343 -8.98 -32.73 5.00
C ARG A 343 -9.99 -31.96 5.85
N LEU A 344 -9.82 -31.99 7.18
CA LEU A 344 -10.72 -31.31 8.11
C LEU A 344 -10.66 -29.78 7.97
N VAL A 345 -9.46 -29.20 7.87
CA VAL A 345 -9.27 -27.75 7.66
C VAL A 345 -9.97 -27.29 6.39
N LEU A 346 -9.79 -28.01 5.27
CA LEU A 346 -10.43 -27.66 4.00
C LEU A 346 -11.95 -27.77 4.03
N LYS A 347 -12.49 -28.68 4.85
CA LYS A 347 -13.93 -28.87 5.03
C LYS A 347 -14.53 -27.79 5.92
N GLU A 348 -13.82 -27.38 6.97
CA GLU A 348 -14.29 -26.40 7.96
C GLU A 348 -14.14 -24.95 7.48
N VAL A 349 -12.99 -24.61 6.89
CA VAL A 349 -12.69 -23.24 6.44
C VAL A 349 -13.21 -23.03 5.02
N THR A 350 -14.51 -22.74 4.90
CA THR A 350 -15.16 -22.49 3.61
C THR A 350 -14.88 -21.07 3.10
N LEU A 351 -14.27 -20.97 1.93
CA LEU A 351 -14.06 -19.70 1.23
C LEU A 351 -15.30 -19.35 0.38
N PRO A 352 -15.76 -18.08 0.37
CA PRO A 352 -16.87 -17.67 -0.49
C PRO A 352 -16.54 -17.91 -1.98
N GLY A 353 -17.56 -18.26 -2.76
CA GLY A 353 -17.43 -18.66 -4.17
C GLY A 353 -16.76 -17.59 -5.06
N SER A 354 -16.18 -18.06 -6.16
CA SER A 354 -15.24 -17.39 -7.10
C SER A 354 -15.73 -16.16 -7.86
N ALA A 355 -16.84 -15.53 -7.47
CA ALA A 355 -17.43 -14.38 -8.18
C ALA A 355 -16.57 -13.09 -8.14
N SER A 356 -15.53 -13.02 -7.29
CA SER A 356 -14.72 -11.81 -7.06
C SER A 356 -13.29 -11.85 -7.65
N GLY A 357 -12.94 -12.85 -8.47
CA GLY A 357 -11.56 -12.97 -8.98
C GLY A 357 -10.54 -13.34 -7.90
N GLU A 358 -11.01 -13.84 -6.75
CA GLU A 358 -10.16 -14.32 -5.68
C GLU A 358 -9.41 -15.59 -6.11
N LYS A 359 -8.13 -15.67 -5.71
CA LYS A 359 -7.29 -16.85 -5.89
C LYS A 359 -7.73 -17.98 -4.95
N VAL A 360 -8.97 -18.45 -5.05
CA VAL A 360 -9.62 -19.38 -4.11
C VAL A 360 -8.80 -20.67 -3.98
N ASP A 361 -8.41 -21.28 -5.10
CA ASP A 361 -7.62 -22.51 -5.08
C ASP A 361 -6.25 -22.29 -4.46
N TYR A 362 -5.59 -21.17 -4.79
CA TYR A 362 -4.33 -20.80 -4.16
C TYR A 362 -4.46 -20.59 -2.64
N LYS A 363 -5.55 -19.93 -2.18
CA LYS A 363 -5.85 -19.77 -0.75
C LYS A 363 -6.04 -21.13 -0.08
N LYS A 364 -6.85 -22.03 -0.66
CA LYS A 364 -7.06 -23.40 -0.14
C LYS A 364 -5.73 -24.16 0.00
N THR A 365 -4.88 -24.11 -1.01
CA THR A 365 -3.54 -24.71 -0.95
C THR A 365 -2.74 -24.12 0.19
N LEU A 366 -2.72 -22.80 0.36
CA LEU A 366 -1.96 -22.15 1.43
C LEU A 366 -2.44 -22.53 2.84
N LEU A 367 -3.74 -22.72 3.06
CA LEU A 367 -4.24 -23.18 4.37
C LEU A 367 -3.55 -24.50 4.77
N VAL A 368 -3.54 -25.46 3.85
CA VAL A 368 -2.92 -26.78 4.07
C VAL A 368 -1.40 -26.67 4.11
N SER A 369 -0.78 -25.87 3.24
CA SER A 369 0.68 -25.68 3.23
C SER A 369 1.21 -25.05 4.52
N PHE A 370 0.47 -24.11 5.13
CA PHE A 370 0.85 -23.55 6.43
C PHE A 370 0.76 -24.59 7.54
N PHE A 371 -0.30 -25.41 7.56
CA PHE A 371 -0.40 -26.48 8.54
C PHE A 371 0.69 -27.54 8.36
N TYR A 372 1.01 -27.90 7.11
CA TYR A 372 2.13 -28.79 6.80
C TYR A 372 3.46 -28.25 7.29
N ARG A 373 3.74 -26.96 7.05
CA ARG A 373 4.95 -26.32 7.56
C ARG A 373 4.99 -26.31 9.08
N PHE A 374 3.87 -26.02 9.75
CA PHE A 374 3.76 -26.09 11.21
C PHE A 374 4.04 -27.51 11.74
N PHE A 375 3.48 -28.52 11.09
CA PHE A 375 3.74 -29.93 11.41
C PHE A 375 5.25 -30.24 11.40
N LEU A 376 5.96 -29.82 10.35
CA LEU A 376 7.40 -30.00 10.24
C LEU A 376 8.19 -29.18 11.28
N GLU A 377 7.85 -27.91 11.54
CA GLU A 377 8.53 -27.09 12.56
C GLU A 377 8.44 -27.72 13.96
N VAL A 378 7.26 -28.25 14.30
CA VAL A 378 7.02 -28.94 15.57
C VAL A 378 7.77 -30.29 15.61
N LEU A 379 7.73 -31.08 14.53
CA LEU A 379 8.44 -32.35 14.46
C LEU A 379 9.95 -32.18 14.62
N GLN A 380 10.54 -31.15 14.00
CA GLN A 380 11.94 -30.82 14.19
C GLN A 380 12.26 -30.48 15.64
N SER A 381 11.35 -29.76 16.30
CA SER A 381 11.52 -29.34 17.69
C SER A 381 11.38 -30.51 18.68
N LEU A 382 10.46 -31.44 18.42
CA LEU A 382 10.34 -32.70 19.17
C LEU A 382 11.59 -33.56 18.99
N LYS A 383 12.11 -33.68 17.76
CA LYS A 383 13.36 -34.40 17.48
C LYS A 383 14.57 -33.82 18.24
N LYS A 384 14.65 -32.49 18.36
CA LYS A 384 15.72 -31.83 19.13
C LYS A 384 15.60 -32.11 20.63
N MET A 385 14.38 -32.24 21.14
CA MET A 385 14.13 -32.51 22.56
C MET A 385 14.37 -33.97 22.93
N ASP A 386 13.87 -34.91 22.13
CA ASP A 386 14.08 -36.34 22.31
C ASP A 386 14.48 -37.01 20.98
N PRO A 387 15.79 -37.06 20.69
CA PRO A 387 16.31 -37.66 19.48
C PRO A 387 16.05 -39.17 19.35
N CYS A 388 15.73 -39.87 20.44
CA CYS A 388 15.56 -41.32 20.43
C CYS A 388 14.13 -41.73 20.06
N HIS A 389 13.13 -40.95 20.48
CA HIS A 389 11.72 -41.29 20.29
C HIS A 389 11.09 -40.70 19.02
N TYR A 390 11.55 -39.53 18.56
CA TYR A 390 10.93 -38.85 17.41
C TYR A 390 11.72 -39.05 16.11
N PRO A 391 11.03 -39.22 14.96
CA PRO A 391 11.70 -39.29 13.67
C PRO A 391 12.25 -37.91 13.28
N GLY A 392 13.38 -37.92 12.57
CA GLY A 392 13.88 -36.70 11.94
C GLY A 392 13.09 -36.38 10.67
N ILE A 393 13.17 -35.12 10.23
CA ILE A 393 12.63 -34.71 8.95
C ILE A 393 13.59 -35.18 7.85
N PRO A 394 13.10 -35.71 6.72
CA PRO A 394 13.93 -36.01 5.55
C PRO A 394 14.79 -34.81 5.14
N VAL A 395 16.05 -35.05 4.79
CA VAL A 395 17.02 -33.98 4.44
C VAL A 395 16.49 -33.09 3.31
N GLU A 396 15.78 -33.69 2.36
CA GLU A 396 15.14 -33.01 1.22
C GLU A 396 14.15 -31.92 1.64
N TYR A 397 13.55 -32.03 2.83
CA TYR A 397 12.58 -31.07 3.37
C TYR A 397 13.20 -30.05 4.31
N GLY A 398 14.51 -30.12 4.58
CA GLY A 398 15.19 -29.21 5.50
C GLY A 398 15.11 -27.72 5.10
N SER A 399 14.97 -27.43 3.80
CA SER A 399 14.83 -26.06 3.28
C SER A 399 13.48 -25.41 3.60
N VAL A 400 12.43 -26.20 3.86
CA VAL A 400 11.06 -25.71 4.14
C VAL A 400 11.01 -24.89 5.43
N LEU A 401 11.87 -25.22 6.39
CA LEU A 401 11.95 -24.58 7.70
C LEU A 401 12.91 -23.38 7.71
N GLN A 402 13.64 -23.14 6.61
CA GLN A 402 14.51 -21.99 6.51
C GLN A 402 13.67 -20.76 6.21
N ASP A 403 13.68 -19.80 7.14
CA ASP A 403 13.12 -18.50 6.89
C ASP A 403 13.90 -17.77 5.80
N PHE A 404 13.16 -17.15 4.88
CA PHE A 404 13.79 -16.30 3.89
C PHE A 404 14.35 -15.05 4.60
N GLN A 405 15.66 -14.87 4.54
CA GLN A 405 16.33 -13.65 5.02
C GLN A 405 16.58 -12.69 3.86
N THR A 406 16.05 -11.46 3.96
CA THR A 406 16.38 -10.38 3.03
C THR A 406 17.84 -9.99 3.24
N LYS A 407 18.71 -10.43 2.32
CA LYS A 407 20.11 -9.98 2.29
C LYS A 407 20.19 -8.59 1.68
N MET A 408 21.08 -7.75 2.21
CA MET A 408 21.37 -6.45 1.63
C MET A 408 21.90 -6.65 0.19
N PRO A 409 21.35 -5.94 -0.82
CA PRO A 409 21.82 -6.10 -2.19
C PRO A 409 23.23 -5.53 -2.36
N TRP A 410 24.02 -6.28 -3.12
CA TRP A 410 25.35 -5.91 -3.61
C TRP A 410 25.24 -5.58 -5.09
N SER A 411 25.92 -4.53 -5.53
CA SER A 411 25.85 -4.08 -6.91
C SER A 411 27.18 -3.47 -7.33
N ILE A 412 27.60 -3.76 -8.56
CA ILE A 412 28.73 -3.12 -9.24
C ILE A 412 28.18 -2.42 -10.47
N GLN A 413 28.60 -1.18 -10.71
CA GLN A 413 28.31 -0.47 -11.95
C GLN A 413 29.63 -0.29 -12.70
N ILE A 414 29.63 -0.54 -14.00
CA ILE A 414 30.82 -0.48 -14.84
C ILE A 414 30.49 0.36 -16.07
N PHE A 415 31.32 1.35 -16.36
CA PHE A 415 31.17 2.20 -17.54
C PHE A 415 32.54 2.63 -18.08
N GLN A 416 32.56 3.12 -19.31
CA GLN A 416 33.81 3.55 -19.96
C GLN A 416 34.25 4.93 -19.49
N ALA A 417 35.49 5.04 -19.02
CA ALA A 417 36.13 6.32 -18.70
C ALA A 417 36.64 7.02 -19.97
N LYS A 418 36.62 8.36 -19.97
CA LYS A 418 37.19 9.20 -21.05
C LYS A 418 38.38 10.02 -20.56
N PRO A 419 39.58 9.42 -20.43
CA PRO A 419 40.74 10.08 -19.81
C PRO A 419 41.34 11.23 -20.64
N ASN A 420 41.22 11.18 -21.96
CA ASN A 420 41.82 12.18 -22.86
C ASN A 420 40.90 13.39 -23.15
N GLN A 421 39.75 13.47 -22.46
CA GLN A 421 38.77 14.54 -22.63
C GLN A 421 39.07 15.69 -21.67
N SER A 422 38.88 16.94 -22.12
CA SER A 422 39.05 18.13 -21.26
C SER A 422 38.27 17.98 -19.95
N PRO A 423 38.84 18.36 -18.78
CA PRO A 423 38.14 18.32 -17.49
C PRO A 423 36.81 19.08 -17.47
N GLN A 424 36.69 20.12 -18.30
CA GLN A 424 35.50 20.98 -18.38
C GLN A 424 34.40 20.41 -19.29
N ASP A 425 34.73 19.42 -20.14
CA ASP A 425 33.75 18.79 -21.02
C ASP A 425 33.00 17.67 -20.26
N PRO A 426 31.68 17.83 -20.00
CA PRO A 426 30.92 16.91 -19.18
C PRO A 426 30.45 15.66 -19.95
N VAL A 427 30.62 15.60 -21.27
CA VAL A 427 29.96 14.58 -22.10
C VAL A 427 30.53 13.19 -21.85
N GLY A 428 29.74 12.31 -21.24
CA GLY A 428 30.13 10.95 -20.84
C GLY A 428 30.64 10.84 -19.41
N ARG A 429 30.60 11.93 -18.63
CA ARG A 429 30.90 11.91 -17.18
C ARG A 429 29.62 11.64 -16.37
N PRO A 430 29.73 11.02 -15.18
CA PRO A 430 28.59 10.76 -14.29
C PRO A 430 28.17 12.04 -13.53
N VAL A 431 27.76 13.08 -14.25
CA VAL A 431 27.33 14.34 -13.64
C VAL A 431 26.00 14.14 -12.92
N MET A 432 25.94 14.59 -11.67
CA MET A 432 24.70 14.57 -10.88
C MET A 432 23.57 15.31 -11.61
N HIS A 433 22.34 14.80 -11.46
CA HIS A 433 21.15 15.50 -11.94
C HIS A 433 21.10 16.94 -11.38
N GLN A 434 20.88 17.93 -12.24
CA GLN A 434 21.00 19.35 -11.86
C GLN A 434 20.00 19.81 -10.78
N SER A 435 18.84 19.13 -10.67
CA SER A 435 17.89 19.34 -9.56
C SER A 435 18.04 18.33 -8.41
N GLY A 436 19.09 17.50 -8.39
CA GLY A 436 19.27 16.43 -7.42
C GLY A 436 19.21 16.90 -5.96
N ILE A 437 19.96 17.96 -5.63
CA ILE A 437 19.92 18.59 -4.30
C ILE A 437 18.53 19.16 -4.01
N LYS A 438 17.90 19.84 -4.98
CA LYS A 438 16.56 20.42 -4.82
C LYS A 438 15.48 19.35 -4.55
N HIS A 439 15.65 18.14 -5.10
CA HIS A 439 14.78 17.01 -4.78
C HIS A 439 14.97 16.55 -3.32
N ALA A 440 16.22 16.53 -2.84
CA ALA A 440 16.55 16.12 -1.48
C ALA A 440 16.10 17.13 -0.41
N THR A 441 16.14 18.43 -0.72
CA THR A 441 15.72 19.50 0.21
C THR A 441 14.24 19.87 0.12
N GLY A 442 13.52 19.39 -0.90
CA GLY A 442 12.11 19.74 -1.13
C GLY A 442 11.89 21.09 -1.82
N GLU A 443 12.94 21.77 -2.27
CA GLU A 443 12.86 23.07 -2.97
C GLU A 443 12.45 22.94 -4.45
N ALA A 444 12.42 21.72 -4.99
CA ALA A 444 11.99 21.46 -6.34
C ALA A 444 10.45 21.59 -6.49
N VAL A 445 9.98 22.79 -6.87
CA VAL A 445 8.54 23.07 -7.10
C VAL A 445 7.94 22.22 -8.24
N TYR A 446 6.97 21.35 -7.92
CA TYR A 446 6.07 20.66 -8.86
C TYR A 446 4.78 21.48 -9.05
N VAL A 447 3.82 20.99 -9.84
CA VAL A 447 2.61 21.78 -10.16
C VAL A 447 1.81 22.11 -8.91
N ASP A 448 1.58 21.13 -8.04
CA ASP A 448 0.78 21.36 -6.83
C ASP A 448 1.52 22.20 -5.76
N ASP A 449 2.84 22.30 -5.86
CA ASP A 449 3.66 23.13 -4.96
C ASP A 449 3.59 24.63 -5.33
N LEU A 450 2.99 24.98 -6.47
CA LEU A 450 2.77 26.37 -6.84
C LEU A 450 1.83 27.03 -5.81
N PRO A 451 2.20 28.20 -5.26
CA PRO A 451 1.37 28.91 -4.30
C PRO A 451 -0.05 29.13 -4.83
N SER A 452 -1.03 29.05 -3.93
CA SER A 452 -2.41 29.38 -4.28
C SER A 452 -2.54 30.83 -4.73
N LEU A 453 -3.30 31.05 -5.78
CA LEU A 453 -3.63 32.39 -6.28
C LEU A 453 -4.87 32.93 -5.56
N ASP A 454 -4.99 34.25 -5.52
CA ASP A 454 -6.17 34.89 -4.95
C ASP A 454 -7.43 34.51 -5.75
N GLY A 455 -8.46 34.07 -5.04
CA GLY A 455 -9.70 33.60 -5.64
C GLY A 455 -9.61 32.31 -6.47
N GLU A 456 -8.50 31.57 -6.39
CA GLU A 456 -8.33 30.24 -7.01
C GLU A 456 -9.41 29.26 -6.54
N LEU A 457 -9.91 28.45 -7.48
CA LEU A 457 -10.89 27.40 -7.24
C LEU A 457 -10.28 26.01 -7.45
N PHE A 458 -10.88 25.00 -6.83
CA PHE A 458 -10.48 23.60 -6.90
C PHE A 458 -11.55 22.78 -7.61
N LEU A 459 -11.11 21.82 -8.41
CA LEU A 459 -11.98 21.00 -9.24
C LEU A 459 -11.91 19.53 -8.84
N ALA A 460 -13.07 18.89 -8.69
CA ALA A 460 -13.21 17.46 -8.50
C ALA A 460 -14.09 16.86 -9.59
N VAL A 461 -13.60 15.82 -10.27
CA VAL A 461 -14.33 15.17 -11.36
C VAL A 461 -15.28 14.10 -10.83
N VAL A 462 -16.43 13.95 -11.49
CA VAL A 462 -17.37 12.84 -11.29
C VAL A 462 -17.26 11.92 -12.48
N THR A 463 -16.91 10.66 -12.23
CA THR A 463 -16.65 9.66 -13.26
C THR A 463 -17.77 8.63 -13.36
N SER A 464 -17.86 7.97 -14.52
CA SER A 464 -18.76 6.85 -14.74
C SER A 464 -18.50 5.71 -13.74
N SER A 465 -19.59 5.18 -13.18
CA SER A 465 -19.60 3.93 -12.39
C SER A 465 -20.00 2.70 -13.22
N ARG A 466 -20.22 2.87 -14.53
CA ARG A 466 -20.64 1.80 -15.47
C ARG A 466 -19.67 1.66 -16.62
N ALA A 467 -19.42 0.41 -17.04
CA ALA A 467 -18.51 0.11 -18.14
C ALA A 467 -19.09 0.50 -19.51
N HIS A 468 -20.38 0.25 -19.75
CA HIS A 468 -21.06 0.66 -20.98
C HIS A 468 -22.53 0.96 -20.66
N ALA A 469 -22.92 2.23 -20.77
CA ALA A 469 -24.28 2.64 -20.43
C ALA A 469 -24.67 3.95 -21.11
N LYS A 470 -25.98 4.15 -21.31
CA LYS A 470 -26.57 5.44 -21.64
C LYS A 470 -26.74 6.25 -20.36
N ILE A 471 -26.46 7.55 -20.42
CA ILE A 471 -26.75 8.49 -19.35
C ILE A 471 -28.21 8.91 -19.49
N VAL A 472 -29.05 8.56 -18.51
CA VAL A 472 -30.48 8.90 -18.51
C VAL A 472 -30.68 10.30 -17.95
N SER A 473 -30.05 10.60 -16.82
CA SER A 473 -30.15 11.89 -16.14
C SER A 473 -28.91 12.16 -15.28
N ILE A 474 -28.61 13.44 -15.06
CA ILE A 474 -27.58 13.92 -14.13
C ILE A 474 -28.27 14.91 -13.20
N ASP A 475 -28.41 14.55 -11.92
CA ASP A 475 -28.94 15.41 -10.87
C ASP A 475 -27.79 16.01 -10.05
N THR A 476 -27.65 17.33 -10.17
CA THR A 476 -26.63 18.14 -9.51
C THR A 476 -27.18 19.00 -8.38
N SER A 477 -28.49 18.93 -8.10
CA SER A 477 -29.19 19.87 -7.22
C SER A 477 -28.66 19.87 -5.77
N GLU A 478 -28.32 18.70 -5.23
CA GLU A 478 -27.73 18.57 -3.89
C GLU A 478 -26.24 18.94 -3.84
N ALA A 479 -25.53 18.79 -4.96
CA ALA A 479 -24.13 19.18 -5.06
C ALA A 479 -23.99 20.71 -5.11
N LEU A 480 -24.86 21.41 -5.86
CA LEU A 480 -24.87 22.88 -5.94
C LEU A 480 -25.16 23.58 -4.60
N LYS A 481 -25.88 22.91 -3.68
CA LYS A 481 -26.13 23.43 -2.33
C LYS A 481 -24.95 23.23 -1.38
N GLY A 482 -23.88 22.56 -1.83
CA GLY A 482 -22.71 22.29 -1.02
C GLY A 482 -21.99 23.58 -0.59
N PRO A 483 -21.43 23.64 0.63
CA PRO A 483 -20.59 24.77 1.05
C PRO A 483 -19.46 25.01 0.06
N GLY A 484 -19.20 26.28 -0.27
CA GLY A 484 -18.09 26.67 -1.14
C GLY A 484 -18.21 26.27 -2.61
N VAL A 485 -19.28 25.57 -3.01
CA VAL A 485 -19.49 25.16 -4.41
C VAL A 485 -19.81 26.38 -5.25
N PHE A 486 -19.00 26.59 -6.28
CA PHE A 486 -19.12 27.71 -7.20
C PHE A 486 -19.99 27.33 -8.39
N ASP A 487 -19.70 26.20 -9.02
CA ASP A 487 -20.41 25.73 -10.21
C ASP A 487 -20.17 24.23 -10.48
N ILE A 488 -20.94 23.66 -11.40
CA ILE A 488 -20.76 22.31 -11.92
C ILE A 488 -20.68 22.39 -13.45
N ILE A 489 -19.63 21.78 -13.98
CA ILE A 489 -19.25 21.82 -15.39
C ILE A 489 -19.60 20.49 -16.04
N THR A 490 -20.26 20.56 -17.19
CA THR A 490 -20.74 19.42 -17.98
C THR A 490 -20.33 19.58 -19.45
N ALA A 491 -20.68 18.61 -20.28
CA ALA A 491 -20.48 18.69 -21.73
C ALA A 491 -21.25 19.84 -22.42
N GLN A 492 -22.17 20.53 -21.73
CA GLN A 492 -22.85 21.71 -22.27
C GLN A 492 -22.04 23.00 -22.08
N ASP A 493 -21.10 23.00 -21.15
CA ASP A 493 -20.28 24.15 -20.80
C ASP A 493 -19.02 24.27 -21.66
N VAL A 494 -18.72 23.25 -22.47
CA VAL A 494 -17.58 23.25 -23.39
C VAL A 494 -17.87 24.22 -24.54
N PRO A 495 -17.11 25.33 -24.69
CA PRO A 495 -17.45 26.38 -25.65
C PRO A 495 -17.43 25.96 -27.12
N HIS A 496 -16.57 25.01 -27.48
CA HIS A 496 -16.40 24.59 -28.87
C HIS A 496 -16.27 23.07 -29.04
N THR A 497 -15.09 22.50 -28.82
CA THR A 497 -14.82 21.07 -29.12
C THR A 497 -14.78 20.20 -27.85
N ASN A 498 -15.71 19.25 -27.76
CA ASN A 498 -15.75 18.24 -26.69
C ASN A 498 -15.08 16.90 -27.08
N GLU A 499 -14.66 16.74 -28.33
CA GLU A 499 -14.18 15.48 -28.93
C GLU A 499 -12.84 15.67 -29.64
N PHE A 500 -11.87 14.80 -29.38
CA PHE A 500 -10.50 14.87 -29.89
C PHE A 500 -10.09 13.56 -30.55
N TYR A 501 -9.83 13.61 -31.86
CA TYR A 501 -9.51 12.43 -32.65
C TYR A 501 -8.00 12.20 -32.72
N TYR A 502 -7.52 11.19 -32.01
CA TYR A 502 -6.18 10.63 -32.19
C TYR A 502 -6.21 9.32 -33.00
N SER A 503 -7.34 8.62 -32.96
CA SER A 503 -7.67 7.44 -33.77
C SER A 503 -9.07 7.61 -34.36
N SER A 504 -9.66 6.52 -34.89
CA SER A 504 -11.03 6.51 -35.42
C SER A 504 -12.08 6.94 -34.39
N ASP A 505 -11.85 6.63 -33.11
CA ASP A 505 -12.73 7.01 -32.01
C ASP A 505 -12.16 8.23 -31.27
N PRO A 506 -13.00 9.22 -30.94
CA PRO A 506 -12.55 10.40 -30.24
C PRO A 506 -12.36 10.14 -28.75
N GLU A 507 -11.38 10.82 -28.17
CA GLU A 507 -11.35 11.11 -26.74
C GLU A 507 -12.34 12.21 -26.41
N ILE A 508 -13.13 12.02 -25.36
CA ILE A 508 -14.25 12.92 -25.01
C ILE A 508 -13.93 13.63 -23.70
N VAL A 509 -13.99 14.96 -23.66
CA VAL A 509 -13.71 15.77 -22.46
C VAL A 509 -14.73 15.49 -21.36
N PHE A 510 -16.02 15.62 -21.67
CA PHE A 510 -17.13 15.23 -20.79
C PHE A 510 -18.12 14.32 -21.53
N ALA A 511 -18.47 13.18 -20.94
CA ALA A 511 -19.50 12.29 -21.47
C ALA A 511 -20.85 13.02 -21.56
N ARG A 512 -21.52 12.93 -22.72
CA ARG A 512 -22.82 13.59 -22.96
C ARG A 512 -24.00 12.62 -22.94
N ASN A 513 -23.95 11.58 -23.78
CA ASN A 513 -25.10 10.68 -24.00
C ASN A 513 -24.87 9.26 -23.47
N LYS A 514 -23.62 8.79 -23.56
CA LYS A 514 -23.23 7.44 -23.17
C LYS A 514 -21.86 7.47 -22.50
N VAL A 515 -21.61 6.49 -21.65
CA VAL A 515 -20.32 6.17 -21.07
C VAL A 515 -19.82 4.86 -21.65
N ILE A 516 -18.52 4.78 -21.94
CA ILE A 516 -17.87 3.64 -22.61
C ILE A 516 -16.79 2.96 -21.76
N CYS A 517 -16.54 3.48 -20.56
CA CYS A 517 -15.75 2.79 -19.54
C CYS A 517 -16.08 3.33 -18.14
N VAL A 518 -15.77 2.53 -17.10
CA VAL A 518 -15.70 3.03 -15.73
C VAL A 518 -14.53 4.00 -15.64
N GLY A 519 -14.72 5.15 -15.00
CA GLY A 519 -13.69 6.20 -14.92
C GLY A 519 -13.81 7.30 -15.97
N GLN A 520 -14.66 7.15 -16.99
CA GLN A 520 -14.90 8.24 -17.94
C GLN A 520 -15.51 9.46 -17.25
N ILE A 521 -14.96 10.65 -17.48
CA ILE A 521 -15.43 11.88 -16.83
C ILE A 521 -16.80 12.27 -17.39
N VAL A 522 -17.78 12.49 -16.50
CA VAL A 522 -19.14 12.88 -16.85
C VAL A 522 -19.37 14.37 -16.58
N CYS A 523 -18.96 14.84 -15.41
CA CYS A 523 -19.01 16.25 -15.03
C CYS A 523 -17.90 16.58 -14.03
N ALA A 524 -17.76 17.84 -13.68
CA ALA A 524 -16.79 18.33 -12.70
C ALA A 524 -17.44 19.34 -11.77
N VAL A 525 -17.14 19.24 -10.47
CA VAL A 525 -17.57 20.20 -9.46
C VAL A 525 -16.44 21.17 -9.16
N VAL A 526 -16.74 22.47 -9.16
CA VAL A 526 -15.79 23.54 -8.86
C VAL A 526 -16.18 24.18 -7.53
N ALA A 527 -15.23 24.29 -6.60
CA ALA A 527 -15.45 24.89 -5.28
C ALA A 527 -14.25 25.71 -4.81
N ASP A 528 -14.41 26.44 -3.71
CA ASP A 528 -13.37 27.23 -3.04
C ASP A 528 -12.26 26.39 -2.37
N SER A 529 -12.47 25.07 -2.21
CA SER A 529 -11.49 24.16 -1.66
C SER A 529 -11.61 22.76 -2.27
N ASP A 530 -10.49 22.03 -2.32
CA ASP A 530 -10.45 20.62 -2.75
C ASP A 530 -11.42 19.73 -1.94
N VAL A 531 -11.54 20.01 -0.64
CA VAL A 531 -12.42 19.28 0.26
C VAL A 531 -13.89 19.49 -0.10
N HIS A 532 -14.31 20.75 -0.32
CA HIS A 532 -15.68 21.07 -0.72
C HIS A 532 -16.01 20.49 -2.09
N ALA A 533 -15.11 20.61 -3.07
CA ALA A 533 -15.29 20.05 -4.40
C ALA A 533 -15.54 18.52 -4.35
N LYS A 534 -14.70 17.77 -3.62
CA LYS A 534 -14.85 16.31 -3.46
C LYS A 534 -16.13 15.92 -2.72
N GLN A 535 -16.49 16.64 -1.66
CA GLN A 535 -17.72 16.36 -0.92
C GLN A 535 -18.98 16.62 -1.75
N ALA A 536 -18.98 17.67 -2.57
CA ALA A 536 -20.09 17.98 -3.46
C ALA A 536 -20.12 17.03 -4.67
N ALA A 537 -18.98 16.64 -5.23
CA ALA A 537 -18.89 15.61 -6.28
C ALA A 537 -19.52 14.28 -5.85
N ALA A 538 -19.32 13.86 -4.60
CA ALA A 538 -19.95 12.65 -4.05
C ALA A 538 -21.49 12.73 -3.92
N LYS A 539 -22.09 13.92 -4.03
CA LYS A 539 -23.55 14.13 -3.99
C LYS A 539 -24.19 14.18 -5.37
N VAL A 540 -23.42 14.23 -6.45
CA VAL A 540 -23.94 14.19 -7.83
C VAL A 540 -24.50 12.80 -8.08
N LYS A 541 -25.76 12.73 -8.52
CA LYS A 541 -26.44 11.47 -8.84
C LYS A 541 -26.56 11.33 -10.35
N ILE A 542 -26.12 10.20 -10.87
CA ILE A 542 -26.19 9.90 -12.30
C ILE A 542 -26.98 8.61 -12.47
N GLU A 543 -28.05 8.67 -13.26
CA GLU A 543 -28.85 7.50 -13.62
C GLU A 543 -28.36 6.93 -14.94
N TYR A 544 -28.17 5.61 -14.96
CA TYR A 544 -27.62 4.87 -16.09
C TYR A 544 -28.59 3.79 -16.56
N GLU A 545 -28.70 3.62 -17.88
CA GLU A 545 -29.29 2.46 -18.53
C GLU A 545 -28.15 1.65 -19.16
N VAL A 546 -27.89 0.43 -18.65
CA VAL A 546 -26.78 -0.41 -19.12
C VAL A 546 -27.01 -0.83 -20.58
N LEU A 547 -25.95 -0.75 -21.40
CA LEU A 547 -25.99 -1.11 -22.81
C LEU A 547 -25.22 -2.40 -23.06
N GLU A 548 -25.80 -3.28 -23.88
CA GLU A 548 -25.15 -4.50 -24.36
C GLU A 548 -24.63 -4.33 -25.80
N PRO A 549 -23.51 -4.97 -26.17
CA PRO A 549 -22.66 -5.81 -25.32
C PRO A 549 -21.75 -4.98 -24.39
N VAL A 550 -21.48 -5.50 -23.19
CA VAL A 550 -20.34 -5.05 -22.36
C VAL A 550 -19.12 -5.90 -22.72
N ILE A 551 -18.12 -5.29 -23.36
CA ILE A 551 -16.89 -5.98 -23.82
C ILE A 551 -15.73 -5.62 -22.87
N LEU A 552 -15.14 -6.63 -22.21
CA LEU A 552 -14.07 -6.44 -21.23
C LEU A 552 -12.78 -7.18 -21.61
N THR A 553 -12.87 -8.38 -22.20
CA THR A 553 -11.70 -9.19 -22.56
C THR A 553 -11.33 -9.08 -24.04
N ILE A 554 -10.09 -9.46 -24.38
CA ILE A 554 -9.62 -9.48 -25.78
C ILE A 554 -10.41 -10.52 -26.60
N GLU A 555 -10.74 -11.66 -26.00
CA GLU A 555 -11.53 -12.72 -26.61
C GLU A 555 -12.96 -12.26 -26.91
N GLU A 556 -13.58 -11.50 -26.01
CA GLU A 556 -14.88 -10.88 -26.23
C GLU A 556 -14.83 -9.85 -27.36
N ALA A 557 -13.80 -9.00 -27.38
CA ALA A 557 -13.61 -8.03 -28.47
C ALA A 557 -13.45 -8.74 -29.83
N ILE A 558 -12.70 -9.85 -29.88
CA ILE A 558 -12.57 -10.68 -31.09
C ILE A 558 -13.92 -11.27 -31.50
N LYS A 559 -14.69 -11.83 -30.56
CA LYS A 559 -16.01 -12.42 -30.82
C LYS A 559 -17.00 -11.39 -31.40
N HIS A 560 -16.91 -10.15 -30.95
CA HIS A 560 -17.78 -9.05 -31.38
C HIS A 560 -17.22 -8.21 -32.55
N ASN A 561 -16.06 -8.57 -33.11
CA ASN A 561 -15.36 -7.79 -34.14
C ASN A 561 -15.15 -6.31 -33.76
N SER A 562 -14.87 -6.04 -32.48
CA SER A 562 -14.67 -4.70 -31.94
C SER A 562 -13.19 -4.34 -31.96
N PHE A 563 -12.71 -3.81 -33.10
CA PHE A 563 -11.29 -3.50 -33.32
C PHE A 563 -11.06 -2.04 -33.71
N PHE A 564 -9.85 -1.54 -33.43
CA PHE A 564 -9.33 -0.33 -34.06
C PHE A 564 -8.72 -0.68 -35.42
N GLU A 565 -9.07 0.07 -36.46
CA GLU A 565 -8.52 -0.08 -37.81
C GLU A 565 -7.37 0.90 -38.08
N PRO A 566 -6.41 0.60 -38.98
CA PRO A 566 -6.30 -0.64 -39.77
C PRO A 566 -5.54 -1.76 -39.06
N LYS A 567 -5.90 -3.02 -39.33
CA LYS A 567 -5.06 -4.18 -39.00
C LYS A 567 -3.65 -4.04 -39.59
N ARG A 568 -2.63 -4.37 -38.80
CA ARG A 568 -1.20 -4.33 -39.19
C ARG A 568 -0.65 -5.74 -39.41
N LYS A 569 0.21 -5.91 -40.42
CA LYS A 569 0.85 -7.19 -40.80
C LYS A 569 2.26 -6.94 -41.32
N LEU A 570 3.21 -7.81 -40.94
CA LEU A 570 4.57 -7.87 -41.48
C LEU A 570 4.85 -9.31 -41.90
N GLU A 571 5.45 -9.51 -43.08
CA GLU A 571 5.75 -10.84 -43.63
C GLU A 571 7.12 -10.84 -44.31
N GLN A 572 7.85 -11.95 -44.16
CA GLN A 572 9.14 -12.17 -44.80
C GLN A 572 9.31 -13.66 -45.09
N GLY A 573 9.59 -14.02 -46.34
CA GLY A 573 9.69 -15.41 -46.80
C GLY A 573 8.33 -16.09 -47.02
N ASP A 574 8.35 -17.41 -47.18
CA ASP A 574 7.17 -18.27 -47.32
C ASP A 574 7.07 -19.19 -46.10
N VAL A 575 6.21 -18.80 -45.15
CA VAL A 575 6.03 -19.54 -43.89
C VAL A 575 5.28 -20.85 -44.09
N ASP A 576 4.39 -20.92 -45.09
CA ASP A 576 3.59 -22.11 -45.36
C ASP A 576 4.49 -23.23 -45.89
N GLN A 577 5.38 -22.93 -46.84
CA GLN A 577 6.39 -23.89 -47.31
C GLN A 577 7.38 -24.30 -46.21
N ALA A 578 7.81 -23.35 -45.38
CA ALA A 578 8.75 -23.64 -44.31
C ALA A 578 8.17 -24.73 -43.36
N PHE A 579 6.89 -24.61 -42.97
CA PHE A 579 6.23 -25.56 -42.08
C PHE A 579 6.07 -26.98 -42.64
N GLU A 580 6.20 -27.19 -43.95
CA GLU A 580 6.19 -28.54 -44.53
C GLU A 580 7.48 -29.32 -44.30
N THR A 581 8.58 -28.62 -43.99
CA THR A 581 9.94 -29.19 -43.95
C THR A 581 10.57 -29.23 -42.56
N VAL A 582 9.92 -28.66 -41.55
CA VAL A 582 10.43 -28.64 -40.17
C VAL A 582 10.21 -29.97 -39.46
N ASP A 583 11.11 -30.29 -38.52
CA ASP A 583 11.03 -31.54 -37.75
C ASP A 583 9.81 -31.57 -36.80
N ASN A 584 9.44 -30.41 -36.23
CA ASN A 584 8.38 -30.29 -35.24
C ASN A 584 7.66 -28.95 -35.40
N ILE A 585 6.40 -28.93 -34.98
CA ILE A 585 5.56 -27.74 -34.92
C ILE A 585 5.04 -27.59 -33.50
N ILE A 586 5.17 -26.39 -32.93
CA ILE A 586 4.66 -26.07 -31.59
C ILE A 586 3.69 -24.90 -31.70
N GLU A 587 2.49 -25.10 -31.16
CA GLU A 587 1.46 -24.08 -31.06
C GLU A 587 1.24 -23.71 -29.59
N GLY A 588 0.98 -22.44 -29.33
CA GLY A 588 0.73 -21.96 -27.99
C GLY A 588 0.16 -20.56 -27.93
N GLU A 589 -0.24 -20.19 -26.71
CA GLU A 589 -0.80 -18.88 -26.39
C GLU A 589 -0.22 -18.36 -25.08
N ILE A 590 -0.01 -17.05 -25.00
CA ILE A 590 0.40 -16.35 -23.78
C ILE A 590 -0.40 -15.08 -23.58
N CYS A 591 -0.92 -14.90 -22.36
CA CYS A 591 -1.59 -13.67 -21.93
C CYS A 591 -0.65 -12.82 -21.07
N ILE A 592 -0.51 -11.55 -21.42
CA ILE A 592 0.31 -10.57 -20.71
C ILE A 592 -0.63 -9.49 -20.16
N GLY A 593 -0.68 -9.37 -18.83
CA GLY A 593 -1.52 -8.38 -18.17
C GLY A 593 -1.07 -6.93 -18.42
N GLY A 594 -1.97 -5.99 -18.14
CA GLY A 594 -1.67 -4.56 -18.19
C GLY A 594 -0.73 -4.11 -17.06
N GLN A 595 -0.36 -2.82 -17.09
CA GLN A 595 0.51 -2.23 -16.08
C GLN A 595 0.17 -0.76 -15.84
N GLU A 596 0.01 -0.39 -14.58
CA GLU A 596 -0.17 1.00 -14.18
C GLU A 596 1.17 1.78 -14.22
N HIS A 597 1.12 3.03 -14.65
CA HIS A 597 2.31 3.89 -14.73
C HIS A 597 2.89 4.14 -13.33
N PHE A 598 1.99 4.50 -12.41
CA PHE A 598 2.29 4.76 -10.99
C PHE A 598 3.42 5.78 -10.81
N TYR A 599 3.38 6.87 -11.58
CA TYR A 599 4.18 8.06 -11.30
C TYR A 599 3.85 8.63 -9.92
N MET A 600 4.84 9.18 -9.21
CA MET A 600 4.65 9.57 -7.81
C MET A 600 3.82 10.84 -7.66
N GLU A 601 4.02 11.82 -8.54
CA GLU A 601 3.13 12.99 -8.71
C GLU A 601 1.94 12.58 -9.57
N THR A 602 0.71 12.62 -9.05
CA THR A 602 -0.52 12.35 -9.83
C THR A 602 -0.76 13.41 -10.90
N GLN A 603 -1.73 13.19 -11.79
CA GLN A 603 -2.15 14.19 -12.77
C GLN A 603 -2.50 15.50 -12.05
N SER A 604 -1.82 16.58 -12.47
CA SER A 604 -1.84 17.87 -11.80
C SER A 604 -1.88 18.97 -12.85
N VAL A 605 -2.89 19.84 -12.73
CA VAL A 605 -3.11 20.98 -13.63
C VAL A 605 -3.50 22.20 -12.79
N LEU A 606 -2.89 23.35 -13.09
CA LEU A 606 -3.35 24.66 -12.67
C LEU A 606 -3.56 25.51 -13.93
N VAL A 607 -4.77 26.05 -14.09
CA VAL A 607 -5.13 26.90 -15.22
C VAL A 607 -5.43 28.31 -14.73
N VAL A 608 -4.84 29.32 -15.36
CA VAL A 608 -4.91 30.72 -14.92
C VAL A 608 -5.35 31.61 -16.09
N PRO A 609 -6.62 32.04 -16.14
CA PRO A 609 -7.06 33.07 -17.07
C PRO A 609 -6.34 34.40 -16.80
N LYS A 610 -5.93 35.11 -17.86
CA LYS A 610 -5.28 36.43 -17.74
C LYS A 610 -6.27 37.60 -17.67
N GLY A 611 -7.53 37.36 -18.03
CA GLY A 611 -8.58 38.37 -17.99
C GLY A 611 -8.70 39.23 -19.26
N GLU A 612 -7.73 39.16 -20.16
CA GLU A 612 -7.72 39.88 -21.45
C GLU A 612 -7.65 38.88 -22.61
N ASP A 613 -8.25 39.22 -23.75
CA ASP A 613 -8.14 38.46 -25.03
C ASP A 613 -8.40 36.94 -24.96
N LYS A 614 -9.09 36.48 -23.90
CA LYS A 614 -9.25 35.06 -23.55
C LYS A 614 -7.92 34.31 -23.36
N GLU A 615 -6.87 35.03 -22.97
CA GLU A 615 -5.55 34.48 -22.71
C GLU A 615 -5.53 33.64 -21.43
N MET A 616 -4.76 32.55 -21.45
CA MET A 616 -4.72 31.58 -20.38
C MET A 616 -3.34 30.92 -20.27
N ASP A 617 -2.77 30.92 -19.07
CA ASP A 617 -1.60 30.12 -18.73
C ASP A 617 -2.04 28.77 -18.15
N VAL A 618 -1.43 27.69 -18.66
CA VAL A 618 -1.68 26.32 -18.22
C VAL A 618 -0.39 25.74 -17.65
N TYR A 619 -0.33 25.57 -16.33
CA TYR A 619 0.75 24.86 -15.64
C TYR A 619 0.33 23.41 -15.46
N VAL A 620 1.04 22.48 -16.11
CA VAL A 620 0.58 21.09 -16.19
C VAL A 620 1.73 20.12 -16.10
N SER A 621 1.49 19.02 -15.37
CA SER A 621 2.40 17.90 -15.32
C SER A 621 2.19 17.04 -16.58
N THR A 622 2.88 17.36 -17.68
CA THR A 622 2.76 16.66 -18.98
C THR A 622 4.12 16.39 -19.64
N GLN A 623 4.15 15.41 -20.54
CA GLN A 623 5.27 15.16 -21.45
C GLN A 623 5.16 15.95 -22.77
N HIS A 624 3.99 16.51 -23.09
CA HIS A 624 3.72 17.09 -24.41
C HIS A 624 2.98 18.45 -24.34
N PRO A 625 3.66 19.55 -23.97
CA PRO A 625 3.03 20.86 -23.78
C PRO A 625 2.24 21.38 -24.99
N ALA A 626 2.76 21.19 -26.21
CA ALA A 626 2.09 21.63 -27.44
C ALA A 626 0.74 20.93 -27.67
N PHE A 627 0.63 19.64 -27.35
CA PHE A 627 -0.62 18.90 -27.48
C PHE A 627 -1.66 19.42 -26.46
N ILE A 628 -1.22 19.76 -25.24
CA ILE A 628 -2.11 20.40 -24.25
C ILE A 628 -2.62 21.75 -24.76
N GLN A 629 -1.73 22.57 -25.34
CA GLN A 629 -2.09 23.86 -25.91
C GLN A 629 -3.16 23.71 -27.00
N GLU A 630 -2.95 22.80 -27.94
CA GLU A 630 -3.90 22.51 -29.02
C GLU A 630 -5.25 22.03 -28.48
N MET A 631 -5.24 21.08 -27.54
CA MET A 631 -6.45 20.49 -26.97
C MET A 631 -7.27 21.52 -26.17
N VAL A 632 -6.61 22.35 -25.35
CA VAL A 632 -7.27 23.42 -24.59
C VAL A 632 -7.81 24.50 -25.54
N ALA A 633 -7.01 24.95 -26.52
CA ALA A 633 -7.42 25.97 -27.48
C ALA A 633 -8.65 25.53 -28.29
N ALA A 634 -8.67 24.27 -28.75
CA ALA A 634 -9.80 23.69 -29.45
C ALA A 634 -11.03 23.53 -28.56
N SER A 635 -10.90 23.12 -27.30
CA SER A 635 -12.04 23.05 -26.38
C SER A 635 -12.68 24.42 -26.13
N LEU A 636 -11.87 25.47 -26.01
CA LEU A 636 -12.33 26.83 -25.77
C LEU A 636 -12.72 27.61 -27.04
N GLY A 637 -12.39 27.09 -28.22
CA GLY A 637 -12.64 27.78 -29.50
C GLY A 637 -11.81 29.05 -29.68
N VAL A 638 -10.56 29.04 -29.21
CA VAL A 638 -9.62 30.16 -29.33
C VAL A 638 -8.38 29.76 -30.15
N PRO A 639 -7.67 30.70 -30.78
CA PRO A 639 -6.42 30.37 -31.44
C PRO A 639 -5.35 29.94 -30.44
N ALA A 640 -4.43 29.07 -30.85
CA ALA A 640 -3.38 28.53 -29.98
C ALA A 640 -2.49 29.60 -29.34
N ASN A 641 -2.32 30.77 -29.97
CA ASN A 641 -1.55 31.88 -29.40
C ASN A 641 -2.17 32.50 -28.13
N ARG A 642 -3.43 32.17 -27.79
CA ARG A 642 -4.08 32.59 -26.53
C ARG A 642 -3.81 31.65 -25.37
N ILE A 643 -3.33 30.44 -25.64
CA ILE A 643 -3.08 29.42 -24.62
C ILE A 643 -1.56 29.22 -24.51
N MET A 644 -0.99 29.40 -23.33
CA MET A 644 0.43 29.15 -23.08
C MET A 644 0.59 28.02 -22.08
N CYS A 645 1.33 26.98 -22.47
CA CYS A 645 1.54 25.79 -21.66
C CYS A 645 2.94 25.77 -21.05
N HIS A 646 3.02 25.69 -19.72
CA HIS A 646 4.26 25.80 -18.95
C HIS A 646 4.57 24.51 -18.19
N VAL A 647 5.75 23.93 -18.42
CA VAL A 647 6.20 22.72 -17.74
C VAL A 647 7.63 22.89 -17.26
N LYS A 648 7.83 22.95 -15.94
CA LYS A 648 9.16 23.08 -15.33
C LYS A 648 9.83 21.73 -15.07
N ARG A 649 9.04 20.77 -14.57
CA ARG A 649 9.43 19.39 -14.23
C ARG A 649 8.18 18.53 -14.05
N VAL A 650 8.37 17.20 -14.04
CA VAL A 650 7.30 16.22 -13.84
C VAL A 650 7.78 15.11 -12.90
N GLY A 651 7.00 14.76 -11.89
CA GLY A 651 7.28 13.73 -10.87
C GLY A 651 7.04 12.30 -11.36
N GLY A 652 7.62 11.96 -12.52
CA GLY A 652 7.40 10.72 -13.25
C GLY A 652 6.22 10.80 -14.22
N ALA A 653 6.32 10.11 -15.35
CA ALA A 653 5.28 10.11 -16.40
C ALA A 653 5.15 8.76 -17.11
N PHE A 654 6.25 8.25 -17.66
CA PHE A 654 6.33 6.90 -18.26
C PHE A 654 5.35 6.65 -19.43
N GLY A 655 4.94 7.71 -20.15
CA GLY A 655 3.94 7.66 -21.22
C GLY A 655 2.54 8.09 -20.80
N GLY A 656 2.21 8.02 -19.51
CA GLY A 656 0.86 8.24 -18.99
C GLY A 656 0.43 9.71 -18.88
N LYS A 657 1.31 10.68 -19.18
CA LYS A 657 1.03 12.13 -19.05
C LYS A 657 1.05 12.86 -20.40
N ILE A 658 0.36 12.29 -21.40
CA ILE A 658 0.19 12.88 -22.74
C ILE A 658 -1.30 13.14 -22.98
N LEU A 659 -2.04 12.14 -23.45
CA LEU A 659 -3.42 12.28 -23.90
C LEU A 659 -4.38 12.63 -22.75
N LYS A 660 -4.34 11.86 -21.67
CA LYS A 660 -5.21 12.09 -20.50
C LYS A 660 -4.84 13.35 -19.72
N ALA A 661 -3.57 13.77 -19.76
CA ALA A 661 -3.17 15.08 -19.23
C ALA A 661 -3.80 16.23 -20.03
N GLY A 662 -3.87 16.10 -21.36
CA GLY A 662 -4.59 17.07 -22.22
C GLY A 662 -6.07 17.13 -21.89
N LEU A 663 -6.71 15.97 -21.74
CA LEU A 663 -8.12 15.88 -21.39
C LEU A 663 -8.43 16.58 -20.06
N LEU A 664 -7.63 16.31 -19.03
CA LEU A 664 -7.78 16.93 -17.71
C LEU A 664 -7.49 18.45 -17.74
N ALA A 665 -6.53 18.88 -18.57
CA ALA A 665 -6.27 20.29 -18.78
C ALA A 665 -7.44 21.00 -19.47
N SER A 666 -8.07 20.37 -20.47
CA SER A 666 -9.28 20.90 -21.10
C SER A 666 -10.45 20.98 -20.11
N VAL A 667 -10.65 19.97 -19.25
CA VAL A 667 -11.64 20.02 -18.16
C VAL A 667 -11.43 21.23 -17.26
N ALA A 668 -10.20 21.43 -16.77
CA ALA A 668 -9.85 22.55 -15.91
C ALA A 668 -9.96 23.90 -16.64
N ALA A 669 -9.60 23.96 -17.91
CA ALA A 669 -9.65 25.19 -18.72
C ALA A 669 -11.09 25.61 -19.04
N VAL A 670 -11.99 24.68 -19.32
CA VAL A 670 -13.43 24.98 -19.49
C VAL A 670 -14.00 25.56 -18.19
N ALA A 671 -13.65 24.98 -17.04
CA ALA A 671 -14.03 25.51 -15.74
C ALA A 671 -13.47 26.92 -15.49
N ALA A 672 -12.17 27.14 -15.76
CA ALA A 672 -11.51 28.42 -15.58
C ALA A 672 -12.10 29.50 -16.50
N ASN A 673 -12.43 29.15 -17.75
CA ASN A 673 -13.09 30.05 -18.68
C ASN A 673 -14.50 30.42 -18.23
N LYS A 674 -15.31 29.47 -17.75
CA LYS A 674 -16.68 29.73 -17.26
C LYS A 674 -16.69 30.58 -16.00
N THR A 675 -15.78 30.30 -15.06
CA THR A 675 -15.73 30.97 -13.75
C THR A 675 -14.91 32.26 -13.76
N SER A 676 -14.13 32.52 -14.82
CA SER A 676 -13.17 33.63 -14.91
C SER A 676 -12.18 33.66 -13.74
N ARG A 677 -11.84 32.48 -13.21
CA ARG A 677 -10.94 32.31 -12.06
C ARG A 677 -9.89 31.25 -12.37
N ALA A 678 -8.77 31.30 -11.65
CA ALA A 678 -7.80 30.22 -11.69
C ALA A 678 -8.43 28.92 -11.15
N VAL A 679 -8.16 27.79 -11.80
CA VAL A 679 -8.70 26.48 -11.41
C VAL A 679 -7.57 25.47 -11.30
N ARG A 680 -7.51 24.80 -10.15
CA ARG A 680 -6.60 23.69 -9.88
C ARG A 680 -7.32 22.35 -9.86
N LEU A 681 -6.76 21.38 -10.56
CA LEU A 681 -7.20 19.99 -10.62
C LEU A 681 -6.03 19.05 -10.29
N ILE A 682 -6.09 18.45 -9.10
CA ILE A 682 -5.12 17.43 -8.66
C ILE A 682 -5.88 16.14 -8.40
N LEU A 683 -5.59 15.09 -9.18
CA LEU A 683 -6.27 13.81 -8.99
C LEU A 683 -5.75 13.11 -7.74
N SER A 684 -6.68 12.48 -7.00
CA SER A 684 -6.30 11.51 -5.98
C SER A 684 -5.72 10.27 -6.65
N ARG A 685 -4.91 9.48 -5.94
CA ARG A 685 -4.32 8.26 -6.52
C ARG A 685 -5.37 7.29 -7.07
N GLY A 686 -6.53 7.17 -6.42
CA GLY A 686 -7.60 6.27 -6.86
C GLY A 686 -8.21 6.74 -8.18
N ASP A 687 -8.53 8.04 -8.27
CA ASP A 687 -9.09 8.63 -9.50
C ASP A 687 -8.07 8.61 -10.64
N ASP A 688 -6.80 8.87 -10.34
CA ASP A 688 -5.70 8.83 -11.31
C ASP A 688 -5.62 7.46 -11.97
N MET A 689 -5.48 6.39 -11.18
CA MET A 689 -5.41 5.00 -11.68
C MET A 689 -6.68 4.56 -12.42
N LEU A 690 -7.84 5.15 -12.10
CA LEU A 690 -9.10 4.83 -12.75
C LEU A 690 -9.25 5.55 -14.11
N ILE A 691 -8.83 6.81 -14.20
CA ILE A 691 -9.06 7.69 -15.35
C ILE A 691 -7.98 7.52 -16.43
N THR A 692 -6.72 7.32 -16.05
CA THR A 692 -5.60 7.52 -16.97
C THR A 692 -5.25 6.31 -17.83
N GLY A 693 -5.76 5.13 -17.48
CA GLY A 693 -5.39 3.86 -18.12
C GLY A 693 -3.92 3.49 -17.89
N GLY A 694 -3.44 2.48 -18.63
CA GLY A 694 -2.12 1.90 -18.43
C GLY A 694 -1.54 1.25 -19.69
N ARG A 695 -0.55 0.38 -19.51
CA ARG A 695 -0.02 -0.46 -20.59
C ARG A 695 -1.10 -1.41 -21.10
N HIS A 696 -1.20 -1.50 -22.43
CA HIS A 696 -2.07 -2.44 -23.13
C HIS A 696 -1.78 -3.89 -22.68
N PRO A 697 -2.80 -4.64 -22.23
CA PRO A 697 -2.72 -6.11 -22.14
C PRO A 697 -2.55 -6.72 -23.53
N PHE A 698 -1.90 -7.89 -23.61
CA PHE A 698 -1.67 -8.60 -24.88
C PHE A 698 -2.07 -10.07 -24.78
N VAL A 699 -2.57 -10.62 -25.89
CA VAL A 699 -2.69 -12.06 -26.15
C VAL A 699 -1.79 -12.38 -27.35
N GLY A 700 -0.75 -13.18 -27.11
CA GLY A 700 0.17 -13.65 -28.15
C GLY A 700 -0.15 -15.09 -28.54
N LYS A 701 -0.62 -15.30 -29.77
CA LYS A 701 -0.80 -16.63 -30.36
C LYS A 701 0.36 -16.91 -31.30
N TYR A 702 1.03 -18.04 -31.12
CA TYR A 702 2.20 -18.39 -31.91
C TYR A 702 2.13 -19.83 -32.42
N LYS A 703 2.75 -20.02 -33.59
CA LYS A 703 3.06 -21.29 -34.21
C LYS A 703 4.51 -21.20 -34.66
N VAL A 704 5.36 -22.12 -34.22
CA VAL A 704 6.80 -22.13 -34.48
C VAL A 704 7.26 -23.50 -34.93
#